data_AF-A0A4S9WWG6-F1
#
_entry.id   AF-A0A4S9WWG6-F1
#
_cell.length_a   1.000
_cell.length_b   1.000
_cell.length_c   1.000
_cell.angle_alpha   90.00
_cell.angle_beta   90.00
_cell.angle_gamma   90.00
#
_symmetry.space_group_name_H-M   'P 1'
#
loop_
_entity.id
_entity.type
_entity.pdbx_description
1 polymer ?
#
loop_
_entity_poly.entity_id
_entity_poly.type
_entity_poly.pdbx_seq_one_letter_code
_entity_poly.pdbx_strand_id
1 'polypeptide(L)'
;MVFQSHGPVSFTKTTLSYPVYTAEFDPYNRGFLVVGGGGGQGRNGVANKITLLDTSKRATLDTAAEIELSSDEDNVISLGTLASKDGLITLAGINSSEEDQKAGMNEHLRTFEIKYPQKKQPSDEKQNIGTIVEKPDGSISFVGKAGLFKPATGPRPETYQRLLRLSPTYKRDSPNKRIGAVATGLAKQSEIVVFDATKTPTTQADVIARIPMRNNDEAADLDITEIETNTFSITWATDYDVYEQTVMYNFDTKKATFSPANPRKVYSMPLREDSSKPARPKYRAIRWLGPEDVLLLSNLPGRTGAELSIVHFYPSGPALKVKQKVLPGHVKQAVGLDVCSLDADKDGNKQVVVAIASHDISIPVYTIDYKSATHTFGKFKRFTTLRDVHPQTITCLRFSPFHSPVRGPAPELDRKGNQIPAKNPVHPGPQYIKLCSTSIGNTVVVDTFALLPSQPADRLSRYVLLHPSDEVRQRTTYGILIGFAVLVFAILLQSLYSSDPFAPSFADIIPLPASWQRTLNHPASIADSMGRKGWEPIADAASSVSSVVPDAASSASSAGSSAASAVRSAAAAPSAKIADLLDMHFALPGGSASEEDKAVIIRDNGEGKALAVSMGDAEAYKKQDERAQHWHELSEQQKETWRKRLVDAGHWTVEEGETILKGVVFSSWAGFVGRVAGEVIREL
;
A
#
# COMPACT_ATOMS: atom_id res chain seq x y z
N MET A 1 -17.31 -20.77 18.07
CA MET A 1 -16.10 -21.40 17.50
C MET A 1 -14.93 -20.49 17.80
N VAL A 2 -14.09 -20.86 18.76
CA VAL A 2 -12.87 -20.11 19.07
C VAL A 2 -11.84 -20.55 18.03
N PHE A 3 -11.58 -19.71 17.03
CA PHE A 3 -10.44 -19.90 16.14
C PHE A 3 -9.17 -19.72 16.99
N GLN A 4 -8.51 -20.83 17.35
CA GLN A 4 -7.17 -20.77 17.92
C GLN A 4 -6.23 -20.18 16.85
N SER A 5 -5.72 -18.98 17.10
CA SER A 5 -4.74 -18.34 16.24
C SER A 5 -3.40 -19.08 16.35
N HIS A 6 -3.10 -19.97 15.41
CA HIS A 6 -1.70 -20.17 15.04
C HIS A 6 -1.09 -18.78 14.75
N GLY A 7 0.18 -18.56 15.11
CA GLY A 7 0.83 -17.26 14.93
C GLY A 7 0.57 -16.65 13.54
N PRO A 8 0.51 -15.32 13.41
CA PRO A 8 -0.01 -14.63 12.22
C PRO A 8 0.73 -14.97 10.91
N VAL A 9 1.95 -15.53 11.03
CA VAL A 9 2.81 -15.94 9.93
C VAL A 9 3.44 -17.28 10.28
N SER A 10 3.39 -18.23 9.35
CA SER A 10 4.16 -19.48 9.39
C SER A 10 5.11 -19.50 8.20
N PHE A 11 6.30 -20.06 8.34
CA PHE A 11 7.24 -20.18 7.22
C PHE A 11 7.68 -21.61 7.02
N THR A 12 8.12 -21.91 5.80
CA THR A 12 8.84 -23.14 5.48
C THR A 12 10.06 -22.77 4.64
N LYS A 13 11.14 -23.54 4.79
CA LYS A 13 12.46 -23.23 4.23
C LYS A 13 13.06 -24.47 3.60
N THR A 14 13.68 -24.29 2.44
CA THR A 14 14.50 -25.31 1.80
C THR A 14 15.84 -24.74 1.39
N THR A 15 16.83 -25.63 1.25
CA THR A 15 18.19 -25.29 0.78
C THR A 15 18.44 -26.06 -0.49
N LEU A 16 18.79 -25.35 -1.56
CA LEU A 16 19.08 -25.93 -2.87
C LEU A 16 20.59 -26.13 -3.06
N SER A 17 20.95 -26.82 -4.13
CA SER A 17 22.36 -27.09 -4.48
C SER A 17 23.07 -25.89 -5.11
N TYR A 18 22.37 -24.78 -5.34
CA TYR A 18 22.86 -23.62 -6.09
C TYR A 18 22.32 -22.28 -5.53
N PRO A 19 23.03 -21.16 -5.74
CA PRO A 19 22.55 -19.82 -5.40
C PRO A 19 21.29 -19.46 -6.18
N VAL A 20 20.26 -18.98 -5.50
CA VAL A 20 18.97 -18.66 -6.12
C VAL A 20 18.87 -17.16 -6.34
N TYR A 21 18.59 -16.73 -7.57
CA TYR A 21 18.52 -15.30 -7.92
C TYR A 21 17.10 -14.82 -8.19
N THR A 22 16.20 -15.72 -8.58
CA THR A 22 14.85 -15.36 -9.00
C THR A 22 13.87 -16.47 -8.68
N ALA A 23 12.61 -16.06 -8.51
CA ALA A 23 11.48 -16.93 -8.25
C ALA A 23 10.24 -16.38 -8.96
N GLU A 24 9.27 -17.23 -9.28
CA GLU A 24 7.96 -16.82 -9.78
C GLU A 24 6.90 -17.89 -9.42
N PHE A 25 5.78 -17.46 -8.86
CA PHE A 25 4.67 -18.36 -8.51
C PHE A 25 3.82 -18.72 -9.73
N ASP A 26 3.15 -19.87 -9.66
CA ASP A 26 2.03 -20.15 -10.56
C ASP A 26 1.04 -18.95 -10.59
N PRO A 27 0.69 -18.42 -11.77
CA PRO A 27 -0.11 -17.19 -11.89
C PRO A 27 -1.55 -17.34 -11.38
N TYR A 28 -2.06 -18.57 -11.27
CA TYR A 28 -3.35 -18.92 -10.67
C TYR A 28 -3.24 -19.51 -9.27
N ASN A 29 -2.05 -19.49 -8.67
CA ASN A 29 -1.75 -19.97 -7.33
C ASN A 29 -2.17 -21.44 -7.12
N ARG A 30 -1.87 -22.32 -8.09
CA ARG A 30 -2.13 -23.78 -8.02
C ARG A 30 -1.19 -24.55 -7.06
N GLY A 31 -0.42 -23.84 -6.24
CA GLY A 31 0.44 -24.44 -5.21
C GLY A 31 1.90 -24.66 -5.63
N PHE A 32 2.35 -24.13 -6.77
CA PHE A 32 3.73 -24.31 -7.24
C PHE A 32 4.50 -22.99 -7.34
N LEU A 33 5.81 -23.09 -7.14
CA LEU A 33 6.77 -22.00 -7.21
C LEU A 33 7.95 -22.44 -8.07
N VAL A 34 8.31 -21.66 -9.08
CA VAL A 34 9.52 -21.89 -9.88
C VAL A 34 10.64 -21.02 -9.35
N VAL A 35 11.83 -21.58 -9.17
CA VAL A 35 13.03 -20.85 -8.76
C VAL A 35 14.19 -21.13 -9.70
N GLY A 36 15.04 -20.14 -9.91
CA GLY A 36 16.15 -20.22 -10.86
C GLY A 36 17.41 -19.55 -10.32
N GLY A 37 18.55 -20.11 -10.69
CA GLY A 37 19.86 -19.55 -10.36
C GLY A 37 21.00 -20.44 -10.79
N GLY A 38 22.15 -20.30 -10.14
CA GLY A 38 23.35 -21.03 -10.52
C GLY A 38 24.67 -20.40 -10.13
N GLY A 39 25.76 -21.07 -10.48
CA GLY A 39 27.13 -20.57 -10.30
C GLY A 39 27.53 -19.51 -11.33
N GLY A 40 26.89 -19.49 -12.50
CA GLY A 40 27.31 -18.73 -13.68
C GLY A 40 28.32 -19.51 -14.53
N GLN A 41 28.65 -18.98 -15.70
CA GLN A 41 29.59 -19.62 -16.63
C GLN A 41 30.97 -19.82 -15.97
N GLY A 42 31.59 -20.99 -16.19
CA GLY A 42 32.98 -21.27 -15.77
C GLY A 42 33.20 -21.46 -14.26
N ARG A 43 32.15 -21.47 -13.43
CA ARG A 43 32.23 -21.86 -12.02
C ARG A 43 32.07 -23.38 -11.88
N ASN A 44 33.18 -24.10 -12.11
CA ASN A 44 33.30 -25.57 -12.28
C ASN A 44 32.82 -26.48 -11.12
N GLY A 45 31.99 -26.01 -10.20
CA GLY A 45 31.44 -26.83 -9.10
C GLY A 45 30.00 -26.54 -8.71
N VAL A 46 29.33 -25.55 -9.32
CA VAL A 46 27.94 -25.20 -9.00
C VAL A 46 27.15 -25.06 -10.30
N ALA A 47 26.25 -26.02 -10.53
CA ALA A 47 25.45 -26.05 -11.75
C ALA A 47 24.39 -24.93 -11.79
N ASN A 48 24.04 -24.51 -13.01
CA ASN A 48 22.93 -23.62 -13.28
C ASN A 48 21.64 -24.43 -13.37
N LYS A 49 20.57 -24.04 -12.67
CA LYS A 49 19.37 -24.87 -12.54
C LYS A 49 18.07 -24.08 -12.47
N ILE A 50 16.99 -24.72 -12.89
CA ILE A 50 15.60 -24.31 -12.64
C ILE A 50 14.92 -25.43 -11.85
N THR A 51 14.29 -25.06 -10.74
CA THR A 51 13.61 -25.99 -9.84
C THR A 51 12.15 -25.60 -9.65
N LEU A 52 11.27 -26.59 -9.73
CA LEU A 52 9.87 -26.49 -9.36
C LEU A 52 9.70 -26.97 -7.91
N LEU A 53 9.23 -26.08 -7.04
CA LEU A 53 8.92 -26.37 -5.64
C LEU A 53 7.41 -26.49 -5.44
N ASP A 54 7.00 -27.53 -4.72
CA ASP A 54 5.63 -27.68 -4.23
C ASP A 54 5.46 -26.85 -2.94
N THR A 55 4.53 -25.90 -2.98
CA THR A 55 4.17 -25.02 -1.87
C THR A 55 2.77 -25.34 -1.33
N SER A 56 2.10 -26.38 -1.81
CA SER A 56 0.74 -26.77 -1.39
C SER A 56 0.67 -27.06 0.11
N LYS A 57 1.74 -27.63 0.67
CA LYS A 57 1.91 -27.88 2.10
C LYS A 57 2.60 -26.68 2.76
N ARG A 58 2.13 -26.31 3.95
CA ARG A 58 2.77 -25.25 4.77
C ARG A 58 3.98 -25.73 5.57
N ALA A 59 4.15 -27.05 5.71
CA ALA A 59 5.20 -27.64 6.53
C ALA A 59 6.51 -27.88 5.76
N THR A 60 6.42 -28.22 4.47
CA THR A 60 7.57 -28.59 3.63
C THR A 60 7.57 -27.83 2.31
N LEU A 61 8.77 -27.65 1.74
CA LEU A 61 9.00 -27.20 0.36
C LEU A 61 9.72 -28.31 -0.39
N ASP A 62 8.91 -29.20 -0.97
CA ASP A 62 9.41 -30.38 -1.66
C ASP A 62 9.78 -30.03 -3.10
N THR A 63 10.90 -30.60 -3.60
CA THR A 63 11.28 -30.45 -5.00
C THR A 63 10.44 -31.36 -5.88
N ALA A 64 9.60 -30.78 -6.74
CA ALA A 64 8.67 -31.49 -7.60
C ALA A 64 9.26 -31.81 -8.99
N ALA A 65 10.20 -30.98 -9.46
CA ALA A 65 10.99 -31.21 -10.67
C ALA A 65 12.22 -30.30 -10.68
N GLU A 66 13.29 -30.71 -11.35
CA GLU A 66 14.50 -29.90 -11.51
C GLU A 66 15.08 -30.17 -12.91
N ILE A 67 15.64 -29.13 -13.53
CA ILE A 67 16.47 -29.25 -14.73
C ILE A 67 17.81 -28.58 -14.49
N GLU A 68 18.87 -29.29 -14.86
CA GLU A 68 20.21 -28.74 -14.93
C GLU A 68 20.45 -28.14 -16.32
N LEU A 69 20.96 -26.92 -16.34
CA LEU A 69 21.27 -26.16 -17.55
C LEU A 69 22.74 -26.41 -17.94
N SER A 70 23.10 -26.00 -19.16
CA SER A 70 24.48 -26.10 -19.64
C SER A 70 25.45 -25.35 -18.73
N SER A 71 26.63 -25.93 -18.50
CA SER A 71 27.75 -25.28 -17.80
C SER A 71 28.36 -24.12 -18.57
N ASP A 72 28.14 -24.09 -19.88
CA ASP A 72 28.72 -23.11 -20.81
C ASP A 72 27.86 -21.85 -20.92
N GLU A 73 26.65 -21.87 -20.37
CA GLU A 73 25.72 -20.74 -20.34
C GLU A 73 25.73 -20.07 -18.96
N ASP A 74 25.21 -18.85 -18.89
CA ASP A 74 25.15 -18.10 -17.64
C ASP A 74 24.04 -18.64 -16.71
N ASN A 75 24.00 -18.16 -15.46
CA ASN A 75 22.93 -18.53 -14.54
C ASN A 75 21.60 -17.84 -14.86
N VAL A 76 20.51 -18.39 -14.32
CA VAL A 76 19.18 -17.76 -14.41
C VAL A 76 19.15 -16.49 -13.57
N ILE A 77 18.75 -15.36 -14.16
CA ILE A 77 18.68 -14.05 -13.46
C ILE A 77 17.25 -13.53 -13.31
N SER A 78 16.36 -13.86 -14.24
CA SER A 78 14.96 -13.41 -14.20
C SER A 78 14.01 -14.49 -14.69
N LEU A 79 12.78 -14.53 -14.15
CA LEU A 79 11.75 -15.51 -14.49
C LEU A 79 10.40 -14.85 -14.74
N GLY A 80 9.58 -15.49 -15.55
CA GLY A 80 8.16 -15.17 -15.72
C GLY A 80 7.38 -16.43 -16.12
N THR A 81 6.24 -16.67 -15.48
CA THR A 81 5.46 -17.89 -15.70
C THR A 81 4.10 -17.60 -16.33
N LEU A 82 3.78 -18.37 -17.37
CA LEU A 82 2.48 -18.48 -17.99
C LEU A 82 1.85 -19.79 -17.53
N ALA A 83 0.53 -19.82 -17.41
CA ALA A 83 -0.17 -21.06 -17.12
C ALA A 83 -0.31 -21.92 -18.39
N SER A 84 -0.08 -23.22 -18.25
CA SER A 84 -0.55 -24.22 -19.20
C SER A 84 -1.63 -25.10 -18.55
N LYS A 85 -2.26 -25.97 -19.34
CA LYS A 85 -3.30 -26.89 -18.87
C LYS A 85 -2.81 -27.76 -17.71
N ASP A 86 -1.67 -28.41 -17.90
CA ASP A 86 -1.12 -29.42 -16.97
C ASP A 86 0.12 -28.92 -16.20
N GLY A 87 0.42 -27.62 -16.27
CA GLY A 87 1.56 -27.03 -15.59
C GLY A 87 1.82 -25.57 -15.96
N LEU A 88 3.06 -25.24 -16.31
CA LEU A 88 3.51 -23.87 -16.65
C LEU A 88 4.28 -23.85 -17.95
N ILE A 89 4.27 -22.69 -18.61
CA ILE A 89 5.35 -22.31 -19.52
C ILE A 89 6.16 -21.21 -18.84
N THR A 90 7.44 -21.46 -18.61
CA THR A 90 8.34 -20.55 -17.90
C THR A 90 9.32 -19.91 -18.87
N LEU A 91 9.34 -18.58 -18.87
CA LEU A 91 10.33 -17.77 -19.55
C LEU A 91 11.46 -17.44 -18.56
N ALA A 92 12.70 -17.60 -19.00
CA ALA A 92 13.89 -17.42 -18.18
C ALA A 92 14.92 -16.53 -18.89
N GLY A 93 15.46 -15.55 -18.17
CA GLY A 93 16.61 -14.76 -18.61
C GLY A 93 17.90 -15.48 -18.28
N ILE A 94 18.55 -16.03 -19.32
CA ILE A 94 19.79 -16.79 -19.26
C ILE A 94 20.65 -16.37 -20.45
N ASN A 95 21.76 -15.69 -20.20
CA ASN A 95 22.67 -15.31 -21.27
C ASN A 95 23.33 -16.55 -21.92
N SER A 96 23.57 -16.45 -23.23
CA SER A 96 24.43 -17.41 -23.95
C SER A 96 25.88 -17.37 -23.42
N SER A 97 26.72 -18.30 -23.89
CA SER A 97 28.15 -18.32 -23.57
C SER A 97 28.83 -16.97 -23.86
N GLU A 98 29.89 -16.65 -23.12
CA GLU A 98 30.75 -15.50 -23.39
C GLU A 98 31.21 -15.43 -24.86
N GLU A 99 31.52 -16.58 -25.45
CA GLU A 99 31.92 -16.73 -26.85
C GLU A 99 30.80 -16.26 -27.79
N ASP A 100 29.58 -16.75 -27.59
CA ASP A 100 28.42 -16.38 -28.39
C ASP A 100 28.07 -14.89 -28.19
N GLN A 101 28.15 -14.39 -26.96
CA GLN A 101 27.92 -12.98 -26.66
C GLN A 101 28.94 -12.08 -27.38
N LYS A 102 30.22 -12.45 -27.41
CA LYS A 102 31.27 -11.74 -28.16
C LYS A 102 31.02 -11.79 -29.68
N ALA A 103 30.38 -12.86 -30.18
CA ALA A 103 29.92 -12.97 -31.56
C ALA A 103 28.63 -12.19 -31.85
N GLY A 104 28.07 -11.49 -30.86
CA GLY A 104 26.81 -10.75 -30.99
C GLY A 104 25.56 -11.64 -30.97
N MET A 105 25.72 -12.91 -30.59
CA MET A 105 24.65 -13.90 -30.48
C MET A 105 24.32 -14.13 -29.00
N ASN A 106 23.32 -13.42 -28.48
CA ASN A 106 22.84 -13.66 -27.12
C ASN A 106 21.37 -14.09 -27.14
N GLU A 107 21.12 -15.40 -27.10
CA GLU A 107 19.78 -15.98 -27.08
C GLU A 107 19.21 -16.00 -25.66
N HIS A 108 19.12 -14.80 -25.08
CA HIS A 108 18.97 -14.61 -23.65
C HIS A 108 17.61 -15.04 -23.07
N LEU A 109 16.55 -15.08 -23.88
CA LEU A 109 15.21 -15.45 -23.43
C LEU A 109 14.93 -16.92 -23.74
N ARG A 110 14.93 -17.76 -22.70
CA ARG A 110 14.70 -19.20 -22.78
C ARG A 110 13.27 -19.55 -22.38
N THR A 111 12.69 -20.54 -23.03
CA THR A 111 11.36 -21.08 -22.76
C THR A 111 11.47 -22.52 -22.28
N PHE A 112 10.82 -22.82 -21.16
CA PHE A 112 10.72 -24.16 -20.59
C PHE A 112 9.25 -24.53 -20.40
N GLU A 113 8.89 -25.76 -20.74
CA GLU A 113 7.61 -26.36 -20.36
C GLU A 113 7.81 -27.08 -19.02
N ILE A 114 6.92 -26.82 -18.07
CA ILE A 114 6.92 -27.47 -16.77
C ILE A 114 5.59 -28.22 -16.65
N LYS A 115 5.66 -29.53 -16.39
CA LYS A 115 4.49 -30.36 -16.08
C LYS A 115 4.45 -30.67 -14.60
N TYR A 116 3.27 -30.50 -14.01
CA TYR A 116 3.08 -30.81 -12.60
C TYR A 116 3.08 -32.31 -12.35
N PRO A 117 3.49 -32.73 -11.14
CA PRO A 117 3.34 -34.12 -10.72
C PRO A 117 1.87 -34.54 -10.79
N GLN A 118 1.61 -35.76 -11.25
CA GLN A 118 0.25 -36.30 -11.22
C GLN A 118 -0.19 -36.43 -9.76
N LYS A 119 -1.42 -36.02 -9.47
CA LYS A 119 -2.01 -36.27 -8.14
C LYS A 119 -2.31 -37.77 -8.04
N LYS A 120 -1.51 -38.52 -7.28
CA LYS A 120 -1.81 -39.93 -6.95
C LYS A 120 -3.21 -40.01 -6.32
N GLN A 121 -4.09 -40.84 -6.87
CA GLN A 121 -5.41 -41.08 -6.27
C GLN A 121 -5.25 -42.03 -5.06
N PRO A 122 -6.08 -41.91 -4.00
CA PRO A 122 -6.00 -42.78 -2.84
C PRO A 122 -6.23 -44.28 -3.14
N SER A 123 -6.73 -44.63 -4.34
CA SER A 123 -6.85 -46.01 -4.80
C SER A 123 -5.51 -46.68 -5.12
N ASP A 124 -4.47 -45.90 -5.44
CA ASP A 124 -3.20 -46.40 -5.97
C ASP A 124 -2.20 -46.78 -4.86
N GLU A 125 -2.48 -46.42 -3.61
CA GLU A 125 -1.63 -46.75 -2.44
C GLU A 125 -1.63 -48.25 -2.09
N LYS A 126 -2.58 -49.04 -2.61
CA LYS A 126 -2.68 -50.47 -2.25
C LYS A 126 -1.83 -51.42 -3.11
N GLN A 127 -1.16 -50.95 -4.17
CA GLN A 127 -0.48 -51.87 -5.12
C GLN A 127 1.04 -51.78 -5.20
N ASN A 128 1.71 -50.76 -4.63
CA ASN A 128 3.17 -50.62 -4.75
C ASN A 128 3.91 -50.80 -3.42
N ILE A 129 3.94 -52.04 -2.92
CA ILE A 129 4.96 -52.50 -1.98
C ILE A 129 6.03 -53.22 -2.79
N GLY A 130 7.05 -52.47 -3.23
CA GLY A 130 8.23 -53.04 -3.88
C GLY A 130 8.98 -52.02 -4.72
N THR A 131 10.23 -51.73 -4.31
CA THR A 131 11.22 -50.83 -4.95
C THR A 131 10.93 -49.32 -4.87
N ILE A 132 11.37 -48.69 -3.77
CA ILE A 132 11.39 -47.25 -3.58
C ILE A 132 12.65 -46.67 -4.24
N VAL A 133 12.49 -46.15 -5.46
CA VAL A 133 13.19 -44.94 -5.89
C VAL A 133 12.11 -44.04 -6.47
N GLU A 134 11.39 -43.32 -5.61
CA GLU A 134 10.37 -42.36 -6.04
C GLU A 134 11.08 -41.19 -6.76
N LYS A 135 11.08 -41.22 -8.09
CA LYS A 135 11.40 -40.04 -8.91
C LYS A 135 10.29 -39.00 -8.75
N PRO A 136 10.60 -37.70 -8.82
CA PRO A 136 9.60 -36.65 -8.89
C PRO A 136 8.74 -36.85 -10.14
N ASP A 137 7.41 -36.90 -10.00
CA ASP A 137 6.49 -37.14 -11.13
C ASP A 137 6.17 -35.85 -11.92
N GLY A 138 6.88 -34.75 -11.63
CA GLY A 138 6.90 -33.53 -12.44
C GLY A 138 8.10 -33.53 -13.41
N SER A 139 8.02 -32.74 -14.48
CA SER A 139 9.12 -32.62 -15.43
C SER A 139 9.30 -31.18 -15.90
N ILE A 140 10.54 -30.81 -16.22
CA ILE A 140 10.89 -29.55 -16.86
C ILE A 140 11.62 -29.90 -18.16
N SER A 141 11.14 -29.39 -19.28
CA SER A 141 11.73 -29.59 -20.61
C SER A 141 12.04 -28.25 -21.27
N PHE A 142 13.16 -28.18 -21.96
CA PHE A 142 13.51 -27.03 -22.78
C PHE A 142 12.65 -27.00 -24.05
N VAL A 143 12.09 -25.83 -24.38
CA VAL A 143 11.19 -25.64 -25.53
C VAL A 143 11.84 -24.80 -26.63
N GLY A 144 12.54 -23.72 -26.26
CA GLY A 144 13.17 -22.86 -27.25
C GLY A 144 13.87 -21.65 -26.64
N LYS A 145 14.59 -20.91 -27.47
CA LYS A 145 15.38 -19.75 -27.09
C LYS A 145 15.31 -18.66 -28.15
N ALA A 146 15.46 -17.40 -27.73
CA ALA A 146 15.52 -16.26 -28.64
C ALA A 146 16.39 -15.15 -28.06
N GLY A 147 17.17 -14.51 -28.94
CA GLY A 147 17.83 -13.25 -28.63
C GLY A 147 16.93 -12.11 -29.03
N LEU A 148 16.30 -11.44 -28.07
CA LEU A 148 15.39 -10.33 -28.33
C LEU A 148 16.10 -8.98 -28.37
N PHE A 149 17.17 -8.78 -27.59
CA PHE A 149 17.93 -7.53 -27.61
C PHE A 149 18.71 -7.33 -28.90
N LYS A 150 19.03 -6.07 -29.20
CA LYS A 150 20.00 -5.72 -30.23
C LYS A 150 21.37 -6.25 -29.82
N PRO A 151 22.17 -6.78 -30.76
CA PRO A 151 23.54 -7.18 -30.48
C PRO A 151 24.34 -6.03 -29.87
N ALA A 152 25.00 -6.30 -28.74
CA ALA A 152 25.87 -5.31 -28.13
C ALA A 152 27.11 -5.08 -29.01
N THR A 153 27.50 -3.81 -29.17
CA THR A 153 28.61 -3.39 -30.05
C THR A 153 29.74 -2.78 -29.23
N GLY A 154 30.99 -3.10 -29.59
CA GLY A 154 32.19 -2.53 -28.96
C GLY A 154 33.19 -3.56 -28.41
N PRO A 155 34.31 -3.12 -27.83
CA PRO A 155 35.41 -4.00 -27.39
C PRO A 155 35.09 -4.88 -26.18
N ARG A 156 34.04 -4.53 -25.41
CA ARG A 156 33.47 -5.35 -24.31
C ARG A 156 31.95 -5.19 -24.33
N PRO A 157 31.23 -6.03 -25.10
CA PRO A 157 29.78 -5.98 -25.19
C PRO A 157 29.13 -6.61 -23.95
N GLU A 158 29.37 -6.05 -22.77
CA GLU A 158 28.72 -6.51 -21.53
C GLU A 158 27.23 -6.17 -21.59
N THR A 159 26.38 -7.19 -21.65
CA THR A 159 24.93 -7.04 -21.62
C THR A 159 24.31 -8.32 -21.06
N TYR A 160 23.28 -8.18 -20.23
CA TYR A 160 22.50 -9.32 -19.77
C TYR A 160 21.02 -8.98 -19.65
N GLN A 161 20.17 -10.01 -19.65
CA GLN A 161 18.77 -9.81 -19.30
C GLN A 161 18.62 -9.59 -17.79
N ARG A 162 18.45 -8.33 -17.40
CA ARG A 162 18.26 -7.93 -16.00
C ARG A 162 16.85 -8.18 -15.52
N LEU A 163 15.85 -7.81 -16.33
CA LEU A 163 14.44 -7.83 -15.94
C LEU A 163 13.63 -8.70 -16.89
N LEU A 164 12.63 -9.36 -16.35
CA LEU A 164 11.53 -10.00 -17.06
C LEU A 164 10.26 -9.77 -16.25
N ARG A 165 9.21 -9.26 -16.91
CA ARG A 165 7.90 -9.08 -16.31
C ARG A 165 6.82 -9.45 -17.31
N LEU A 166 5.76 -10.06 -16.81
CA LEU A 166 4.56 -10.36 -17.59
C LEU A 166 3.39 -9.53 -17.05
N SER A 167 2.47 -9.10 -17.92
CA SER A 167 1.22 -8.43 -17.51
C SER A 167 0.44 -9.30 -16.51
N PRO A 168 -0.41 -8.77 -15.62
CA PRO A 168 -1.12 -9.57 -14.62
C PRO A 168 -2.02 -10.66 -15.23
N THR A 169 -2.42 -11.62 -14.41
CA THR A 169 -3.39 -12.68 -14.76
C THR A 169 -4.64 -12.50 -13.91
N TYR A 170 -5.81 -12.52 -14.54
CA TYR A 170 -7.10 -12.41 -13.86
C TYR A 170 -7.92 -13.68 -14.03
N LYS A 171 -8.65 -14.12 -13.00
CA LYS A 171 -9.68 -15.16 -13.18
C LYS A 171 -10.87 -14.56 -13.92
N ARG A 172 -11.02 -14.90 -15.20
CA ARG A 172 -12.12 -14.48 -16.08
C ARG A 172 -12.52 -15.64 -16.99
N ASP A 173 -13.70 -15.57 -17.60
CA ASP A 173 -14.23 -16.65 -18.45
C ASP A 173 -13.40 -16.85 -19.73
N SER A 174 -12.73 -15.80 -20.19
CA SER A 174 -11.84 -15.84 -21.35
C SER A 174 -10.37 -16.09 -20.97
N PRO A 175 -9.58 -16.77 -21.82
CA PRO A 175 -8.14 -16.92 -21.59
C PRO A 175 -7.44 -15.57 -21.43
N ASN A 176 -6.45 -15.50 -20.53
CA ASN A 176 -5.60 -14.32 -20.39
C ASN A 176 -4.65 -14.22 -21.59
N LYS A 177 -4.90 -13.27 -22.49
CA LYS A 177 -3.91 -12.84 -23.48
C LYS A 177 -2.95 -11.86 -22.78
N ARG A 178 -1.67 -12.20 -22.69
CA ARG A 178 -0.66 -11.47 -21.90
C ARG A 178 0.45 -10.93 -22.80
N ILE A 179 1.04 -9.82 -22.39
CA ILE A 179 2.30 -9.33 -22.93
C ILE A 179 3.41 -9.51 -21.90
N GLY A 180 4.65 -9.56 -22.37
CA GLY A 180 5.84 -9.54 -21.54
C GLY A 180 6.77 -8.39 -21.90
N ALA A 181 7.65 -8.02 -20.97
CA ALA A 181 8.74 -7.12 -21.21
C ALA A 181 10.04 -7.64 -20.59
N VAL A 182 11.13 -7.49 -21.32
CA VAL A 182 12.50 -7.75 -20.85
C VAL A 182 13.33 -6.49 -20.96
N ALA A 183 14.28 -6.31 -20.03
CA ALA A 183 15.21 -5.17 -20.06
C ALA A 183 16.66 -5.61 -19.89
N THR A 184 17.55 -4.93 -20.61
CA THR A 184 19.00 -5.10 -20.50
C THR A 184 19.54 -4.54 -19.18
N GLY A 185 20.61 -5.13 -18.66
CA GLY A 185 21.49 -4.53 -17.66
C GLY A 185 22.94 -4.48 -18.14
N LEU A 186 23.71 -3.51 -17.65
CA LEU A 186 25.10 -3.22 -18.01
C LEU A 186 25.35 -2.88 -19.49
N ALA A 187 24.29 -2.82 -20.31
CA ALA A 187 24.38 -2.53 -21.72
C ALA A 187 24.70 -1.06 -21.97
N LYS A 188 25.70 -0.78 -22.82
CA LYS A 188 26.00 0.58 -23.29
C LYS A 188 24.81 1.30 -23.91
N GLN A 189 23.97 0.54 -24.63
CA GLN A 189 22.70 1.00 -25.17
C GLN A 189 21.59 0.14 -24.59
N SER A 190 21.05 0.56 -23.45
CA SER A 190 20.02 -0.19 -22.77
C SER A 190 18.68 -0.07 -23.52
N GLU A 191 17.89 -1.13 -23.49
CA GLU A 191 16.54 -1.15 -24.08
C GLU A 191 15.58 -1.99 -23.26
N ILE A 192 14.28 -1.70 -23.41
CA ILE A 192 13.18 -2.56 -23.00
C ILE A 192 12.55 -3.13 -24.27
N VAL A 193 12.37 -4.45 -24.32
CA VAL A 193 11.68 -5.13 -25.42
C VAL A 193 10.38 -5.71 -24.90
N VAL A 194 9.27 -5.29 -25.50
CA VAL A 194 7.92 -5.74 -25.20
C VAL A 194 7.52 -6.79 -26.25
N PHE A 195 6.93 -7.90 -25.82
CA PHE A 195 6.58 -9.01 -26.69
C PHE A 195 5.21 -9.63 -26.35
N ASP A 196 4.61 -10.28 -27.33
CA ASP A 196 3.41 -11.09 -27.17
C ASP A 196 3.77 -12.40 -26.45
N ALA A 197 3.18 -12.62 -25.27
CA ALA A 197 3.42 -13.78 -24.43
C ALA A 197 2.35 -14.87 -24.60
N THR A 198 1.53 -14.81 -25.66
CA THR A 198 0.52 -15.85 -25.95
C THR A 198 1.09 -17.02 -26.76
N LYS A 199 2.18 -16.81 -27.50
CA LYS A 199 2.88 -17.84 -28.27
C LYS A 199 4.23 -18.14 -27.63
N THR A 200 4.49 -19.43 -27.46
CA THR A 200 5.76 -19.91 -26.91
C THR A 200 6.30 -21.04 -27.79
N PRO A 201 7.63 -21.11 -28.04
CA PRO A 201 8.66 -20.17 -27.58
C PRO A 201 8.52 -18.78 -28.22
N THR A 202 8.84 -17.73 -27.47
CA THR A 202 8.80 -16.35 -27.96
C THR A 202 9.93 -16.11 -28.96
N THR A 203 9.62 -15.46 -30.10
CA THR A 203 10.61 -15.16 -31.14
C THR A 203 10.66 -13.66 -31.47
N GLN A 204 11.58 -13.28 -32.37
CA GLN A 204 11.64 -11.92 -32.92
C GLN A 204 10.32 -11.47 -33.60
N ALA A 205 9.54 -12.40 -34.14
CA ALA A 205 8.25 -12.12 -34.79
C ALA A 205 7.11 -11.79 -33.80
N ASP A 206 7.38 -11.94 -32.51
CA ASP A 206 6.43 -11.67 -31.43
C ASP A 206 6.76 -10.37 -30.67
N VAL A 207 7.81 -9.64 -31.11
CA VAL A 207 8.16 -8.33 -30.56
C VAL A 207 7.07 -7.31 -30.92
N ILE A 208 6.50 -6.68 -29.90
CA ILE A 208 5.49 -5.62 -30.00
C ILE A 208 6.16 -4.25 -30.08
N ALA A 209 7.14 -4.00 -29.20
CA ALA A 209 7.80 -2.70 -29.10
C ALA A 209 9.25 -2.85 -28.65
N ARG A 210 10.08 -1.89 -29.08
CA ARG A 210 11.45 -1.71 -28.61
C ARG A 210 11.59 -0.28 -28.11
N ILE A 211 11.86 -0.12 -26.83
CA ILE A 211 11.95 1.16 -26.16
C ILE A 211 13.42 1.39 -25.83
N PRO A 212 14.14 2.22 -26.61
CA PRO A 212 15.51 2.56 -26.28
C PRO A 212 15.55 3.46 -25.04
N MET A 213 16.46 3.16 -24.12
CA MET A 213 16.70 4.02 -22.97
C MET A 213 17.49 5.25 -23.40
N ARG A 214 17.13 6.41 -22.84
CA ARG A 214 17.79 7.68 -23.14
C ARG A 214 19.01 7.86 -22.23
N ASN A 215 19.99 8.65 -22.66
CA ASN A 215 21.14 9.08 -21.84
C ASN A 215 21.98 7.96 -21.20
N ASN A 216 22.02 6.76 -21.80
CA ASN A 216 22.63 5.56 -21.21
C ASN A 216 22.03 5.18 -19.84
N ASP A 217 20.77 5.54 -19.59
CA ASP A 217 20.03 5.09 -18.41
C ASP A 217 19.68 3.60 -18.54
N GLU A 218 19.55 2.94 -17.39
CA GLU A 218 19.02 1.58 -17.29
C GLU A 218 17.65 1.58 -16.60
N ALA A 219 16.82 0.59 -16.93
CA ALA A 219 15.61 0.33 -16.16
C ALA A 219 16.02 -0.27 -14.80
N ALA A 220 15.87 0.52 -13.73
CA ALA A 220 16.11 0.07 -12.36
C ALA A 220 15.18 -1.11 -12.02
N ASP A 221 13.91 -0.98 -12.44
CA ASP A 221 12.85 -1.99 -12.40
C ASP A 221 11.71 -1.60 -13.37
N LEU A 222 10.83 -2.54 -13.71
CA LEU A 222 9.65 -2.31 -14.54
C LEU A 222 8.45 -3.13 -14.08
N ASP A 223 7.25 -2.63 -14.33
CA ASP A 223 6.00 -3.34 -14.08
C ASP A 223 4.98 -3.11 -15.20
N ILE A 224 4.04 -4.05 -15.35
CA ILE A 224 3.00 -3.99 -16.38
C ILE A 224 1.65 -4.17 -15.69
N THR A 225 0.66 -3.35 -16.04
CA THR A 225 -0.74 -3.56 -15.67
C THR A 225 -1.64 -3.59 -16.90
N GLU A 226 -2.79 -4.25 -16.81
CA GLU A 226 -3.86 -4.15 -17.80
C GLU A 226 -4.83 -3.06 -17.31
N ILE A 227 -4.97 -1.96 -18.06
CA ILE A 227 -5.92 -0.88 -17.73
C ILE A 227 -7.32 -1.33 -18.15
N GLU A 228 -7.43 -1.81 -19.39
CA GLU A 228 -8.64 -2.32 -20.00
C GLU A 228 -8.28 -3.56 -20.82
N THR A 229 -9.28 -4.31 -21.27
CA THR A 229 -9.05 -5.55 -22.04
C THR A 229 -8.13 -5.30 -23.23
N ASN A 230 -6.96 -5.95 -23.26
CA ASN A 230 -5.91 -5.80 -24.27
C ASN A 230 -5.20 -4.42 -24.32
N THR A 231 -5.45 -3.55 -23.36
CA THR A 231 -4.77 -2.26 -23.20
C THR A 231 -3.87 -2.31 -21.97
N PHE A 232 -2.57 -2.31 -22.21
CA PHE A 232 -1.56 -2.48 -21.18
C PHE A 232 -0.80 -1.18 -20.94
N SER A 233 -0.50 -0.89 -19.68
CA SER A 233 0.44 0.16 -19.31
C SER A 233 1.76 -0.44 -18.89
N ILE A 234 2.81 -0.07 -19.62
CA ILE A 234 4.18 -0.49 -19.36
C ILE A 234 4.89 0.65 -18.67
N THR A 235 5.32 0.42 -17.43
CA THR A 235 5.90 1.46 -16.58
C THR A 235 7.26 1.03 -16.08
N TRP A 236 8.25 1.91 -16.12
CA TRP A 236 9.58 1.64 -15.60
C TRP A 236 10.15 2.85 -14.89
N ALA A 237 11.06 2.58 -13.97
CA ALA A 237 11.86 3.59 -13.31
C ALA A 237 13.30 3.52 -13.81
N THR A 238 13.92 4.67 -14.08
CA THR A 238 15.39 4.81 -14.08
C THR A 238 15.84 5.17 -12.66
N ASP A 239 17.08 5.62 -12.47
CA ASP A 239 17.54 6.10 -11.16
C ASP A 239 16.66 7.23 -10.60
N TYR A 240 16.13 8.12 -11.44
CA TYR A 240 15.46 9.36 -11.00
C TYR A 240 14.13 9.66 -11.68
N ASP A 241 13.83 8.99 -12.79
CA ASP A 241 12.63 9.27 -13.59
C ASP A 241 11.73 8.04 -13.66
N VAL A 242 10.43 8.26 -13.74
CA VAL A 242 9.42 7.24 -14.02
C VAL A 242 8.82 7.54 -15.38
N TYR A 243 8.78 6.50 -16.21
CA TYR A 243 8.22 6.55 -17.56
C TYR A 243 7.06 5.58 -17.68
N GLU A 244 6.13 5.91 -18.55
CA GLU A 244 4.96 5.09 -18.86
C GLU A 244 4.68 5.12 -20.37
N GLN A 245 4.25 3.97 -20.89
CA GLN A 245 3.78 3.80 -22.25
C GLN A 245 2.55 2.89 -22.24
N THR A 246 1.39 3.44 -22.63
CA THR A 246 0.20 2.63 -22.86
C THR A 246 0.26 2.03 -24.26
N VAL A 247 -0.08 0.74 -24.37
CA VAL A 247 -0.19 -0.01 -25.62
C VAL A 247 -1.51 -0.78 -25.65
N MET A 248 -2.34 -0.49 -26.66
CA MET A 248 -3.45 -1.36 -27.03
C MET A 248 -2.93 -2.38 -28.05
N TYR A 249 -3.05 -3.66 -27.75
CA TYR A 249 -2.52 -4.73 -28.61
C TYR A 249 -3.60 -5.69 -29.08
N ASN A 250 -3.85 -5.73 -30.38
CA ASN A 250 -4.74 -6.71 -30.97
C ASN A 250 -3.95 -7.98 -31.31
N PHE A 251 -4.08 -9.00 -30.45
CA PHE A 251 -3.38 -10.28 -30.57
C PHE A 251 -3.72 -11.07 -31.85
N ASP A 252 -4.92 -10.87 -32.42
CA ASP A 252 -5.36 -11.64 -33.59
C ASP A 252 -4.74 -11.07 -34.88
N THR A 253 -4.65 -9.74 -34.98
CA THR A 253 -4.04 -9.02 -36.12
C THR A 253 -2.57 -8.68 -35.91
N LYS A 254 -2.02 -8.92 -34.71
CA LYS A 254 -0.68 -8.51 -34.26
C LYS A 254 -0.40 -7.00 -34.41
N LYS A 255 -1.43 -6.16 -34.31
CA LYS A 255 -1.29 -4.69 -34.43
C LYS A 255 -1.25 -4.04 -33.05
N ALA A 256 -0.28 -3.16 -32.87
CA ALA A 256 -0.12 -2.35 -31.66
C ALA A 256 -0.49 -0.88 -31.94
N THR A 257 -1.16 -0.24 -30.99
CA THR A 257 -1.43 1.19 -31.00
C THR A 257 -0.93 1.79 -29.69
N PHE A 258 -0.05 2.79 -29.79
CA PHE A 258 0.60 3.42 -28.65
C PHE A 258 -0.07 4.74 -28.33
N SER A 259 -0.32 4.98 -27.04
CA SER A 259 -0.84 6.23 -26.53
C SER A 259 -0.08 6.65 -25.27
N PRO A 260 0.54 7.83 -25.24
CA PRO A 260 0.91 8.67 -26.38
C PRO A 260 1.88 7.96 -27.35
N ALA A 261 2.20 8.57 -28.49
CA ALA A 261 3.04 7.94 -29.53
C ALA A 261 4.47 7.60 -29.09
N ASN A 262 4.99 8.28 -28.07
CA ASN A 262 6.29 8.01 -27.47
C ASN A 262 6.12 7.88 -25.95
N PRO A 263 7.03 7.14 -25.27
CA PRO A 263 6.99 7.03 -23.83
C PRO A 263 6.99 8.39 -23.15
N ARG A 264 6.07 8.57 -22.21
CA ARG A 264 5.98 9.79 -21.42
C ARG A 264 6.78 9.64 -20.14
N LYS A 265 7.53 10.69 -19.79
CA LYS A 265 8.10 10.84 -18.46
C LYS A 265 7.01 11.34 -17.54
N VAL A 266 6.43 10.47 -16.73
CA VAL A 266 5.28 10.79 -15.86
C VAL A 266 5.70 11.45 -14.57
N TYR A 267 6.88 11.11 -14.04
CA TYR A 267 7.41 11.67 -12.81
C TYR A 267 8.93 11.82 -12.90
N SER A 268 9.47 12.91 -12.35
CA SER A 268 10.90 13.10 -12.19
C SER A 268 11.19 13.51 -10.76
N MET A 269 12.17 12.86 -10.14
CA MET A 269 12.59 13.21 -8.79
C MET A 269 13.22 14.61 -8.81
N PRO A 270 12.73 15.55 -7.97
CA PRO A 270 13.16 16.95 -8.01
C PRO A 270 14.68 17.10 -8.08
N LEU A 271 15.14 17.94 -9.01
CA LEU A 271 16.55 18.27 -9.15
C LEU A 271 17.03 19.04 -7.91
N ARG A 272 18.32 18.91 -7.64
CA ARG A 272 18.96 19.65 -6.55
C ARG A 272 19.20 21.07 -7.02
N GLU A 273 18.71 22.04 -6.26
CA GLU A 273 19.09 23.45 -6.45
C GLU A 273 20.44 23.78 -5.81
N ASP A 274 20.79 23.08 -4.72
CA ASP A 274 22.03 23.30 -3.97
C ASP A 274 22.88 22.02 -3.85
N SER A 275 24.16 22.17 -4.16
CA SER A 275 25.23 21.16 -4.03
C SER A 275 25.53 20.75 -2.58
N SER A 276 25.16 21.57 -1.59
CA SER A 276 25.37 21.29 -0.15
C SER A 276 24.45 20.21 0.44
N LYS A 277 23.28 19.97 -0.18
CA LYS A 277 22.29 18.98 0.26
C LYS A 277 22.82 17.52 0.14
N PRO A 278 22.22 16.53 0.81
CA PRO A 278 22.52 15.12 0.51
C PRO A 278 22.15 14.79 -0.95
N ALA A 279 22.80 13.78 -1.53
CA ALA A 279 22.47 13.35 -2.89
C ALA A 279 21.00 12.92 -3.03
N ARG A 280 20.50 12.80 -4.27
CA ARG A 280 19.11 12.36 -4.48
C ARG A 280 18.97 10.86 -4.20
N PRO A 281 17.84 10.42 -3.64
CA PRO A 281 17.49 9.00 -3.62
C PRO A 281 17.50 8.41 -5.04
N LYS A 282 17.72 7.10 -5.14
CA LYS A 282 17.64 6.36 -6.41
C LYS A 282 16.53 5.33 -6.35
N TYR A 283 15.71 5.25 -7.39
CA TYR A 283 14.70 4.19 -7.47
C TYR A 283 15.35 2.82 -7.57
N ARG A 284 14.73 1.86 -6.89
CA ARG A 284 15.18 0.47 -6.82
C ARG A 284 14.15 -0.50 -7.37
N ALA A 285 12.87 -0.22 -7.15
CA ALA A 285 11.77 -1.07 -7.58
C ALA A 285 10.47 -0.28 -7.82
N ILE A 286 9.59 -0.83 -8.65
CA ILE A 286 8.33 -0.22 -9.07
C ILE A 286 7.22 -1.28 -9.13
N ARG A 287 6.06 -1.02 -8.52
CA ARG A 287 4.92 -1.96 -8.57
C ARG A 287 3.60 -1.22 -8.72
N TRP A 288 2.73 -1.71 -9.59
CA TRP A 288 1.36 -1.20 -9.69
C TRP A 288 0.53 -1.58 -8.47
N LEU A 289 -0.22 -0.62 -7.93
CA LEU A 289 -1.22 -0.81 -6.86
C LEU A 289 -2.65 -0.81 -7.41
N GLY A 290 -2.84 -0.27 -8.60
CA GLY A 290 -4.11 -0.14 -9.33
C GLY A 290 -3.84 0.23 -10.79
N PRO A 291 -4.86 0.68 -11.54
CA PRO A 291 -4.66 1.13 -12.92
C PRO A 291 -3.97 2.51 -13.02
N GLU A 292 -3.99 3.30 -11.93
CA GLU A 292 -3.49 4.70 -11.93
C GLU A 292 -2.40 4.94 -10.87
N ASP A 293 -2.16 4.00 -9.96
CA ASP A 293 -1.28 4.20 -8.83
C ASP A 293 -0.10 3.24 -8.81
N VAL A 294 1.09 3.81 -8.68
CA VAL A 294 2.34 3.07 -8.64
C VAL A 294 3.04 3.29 -7.30
N LEU A 295 3.52 2.19 -6.72
CA LEU A 295 4.42 2.17 -5.58
C LEU A 295 5.88 2.15 -6.06
N LEU A 296 6.67 3.09 -5.57
CA LEU A 296 8.11 3.18 -5.81
C LEU A 296 8.85 2.89 -4.51
N LEU A 297 9.93 2.12 -4.63
CA LEU A 297 10.94 1.93 -3.58
C LEU A 297 12.20 2.71 -3.97
N SER A 298 12.69 3.56 -3.08
CA SER A 298 13.88 4.37 -3.29
C SER A 298 14.91 4.16 -2.18
N ASN A 299 16.19 4.12 -2.54
CA ASN A 299 17.29 4.08 -1.59
C ASN A 299 17.86 5.48 -1.39
N LEU A 300 17.99 5.91 -0.13
CA LEU A 300 18.65 7.16 0.22
C LEU A 300 20.16 7.03 -0.01
N PRO A 301 20.86 8.13 -0.33
CA PRO A 301 22.30 8.10 -0.55
C PRO A 301 23.08 7.66 0.69
N GLY A 302 24.29 7.13 0.45
CA GLY A 302 25.20 6.76 1.53
C GLY A 302 24.67 5.66 2.44
N ARG A 303 23.71 4.84 1.98
CA ARG A 303 23.05 3.80 2.77
C ARG A 303 22.45 4.36 4.07
N THR A 304 21.89 5.56 4.00
CA THR A 304 21.31 6.24 5.18
C THR A 304 19.88 5.78 5.48
N GLY A 305 19.21 5.17 4.52
CA GLY A 305 17.86 4.64 4.66
C GLY A 305 17.23 4.27 3.31
N ALA A 306 15.96 3.89 3.35
CA ALA A 306 15.14 3.68 2.17
C ALA A 306 13.71 4.19 2.43
N GLU A 307 12.97 4.45 1.36
CA GLU A 307 11.62 4.99 1.45
C GLU A 307 10.70 4.40 0.38
N LEU A 308 9.40 4.42 0.69
CA LEU A 308 8.32 4.12 -0.22
C LEU A 308 7.61 5.40 -0.62
N SER A 309 7.22 5.52 -1.88
CA SER A 309 6.34 6.59 -2.33
C SER A 309 5.27 6.07 -3.28
N ILE A 310 4.04 6.56 -3.12
CA ILE A 310 2.95 6.30 -4.06
C ILE A 310 2.85 7.49 -4.99
N VAL A 311 2.84 7.21 -6.29
CA VAL A 311 2.70 8.18 -7.36
C VAL A 311 1.44 7.84 -8.14
N HIS A 312 0.53 8.80 -8.23
CA HIS A 312 -0.73 8.70 -8.96
C HIS A 312 -0.57 9.29 -10.36
N PHE A 313 -0.98 8.54 -11.37
CA PHE A 313 -0.86 8.87 -12.79
C PHE A 313 -2.16 9.47 -13.29
N TYR A 314 -2.08 10.65 -13.89
CA TYR A 314 -3.21 11.24 -14.59
C TYR A 314 -3.17 10.88 -16.08
N PRO A 315 -4.32 10.77 -16.76
CA PRO A 315 -4.38 10.44 -18.18
C PRO A 315 -3.55 11.36 -19.08
N SER A 316 -3.61 12.68 -18.84
CA SER A 316 -2.98 13.70 -19.69
C SER A 316 -2.02 14.64 -18.95
N GLY A 317 -1.76 14.41 -17.65
CA GLY A 317 -1.00 15.30 -16.78
C GLY A 317 0.25 14.67 -16.15
N PRO A 318 1.11 15.49 -15.51
CA PRO A 318 2.22 15.01 -14.71
C PRO A 318 1.70 14.20 -13.52
N ALA A 319 2.38 13.13 -13.17
CA ALA A 319 1.99 12.32 -12.02
C ALA A 319 2.26 13.04 -10.69
N LEU A 320 1.44 12.75 -9.68
CA LEU A 320 1.54 13.36 -8.36
C LEU A 320 2.00 12.34 -7.33
N LYS A 321 3.02 12.68 -6.54
CA LYS A 321 3.39 11.90 -5.35
C LYS A 321 2.35 12.12 -4.25
N VAL A 322 1.45 11.16 -4.06
CA VAL A 322 0.33 11.26 -3.11
C VAL A 322 0.67 10.77 -1.71
N LYS A 323 1.71 9.94 -1.56
CA LYS A 323 2.11 9.42 -0.25
C LYS A 323 3.60 9.09 -0.20
N GLN A 324 4.18 9.21 0.99
CA GLN A 324 5.56 8.84 1.26
C GLN A 324 5.67 8.16 2.64
N LYS A 325 6.57 7.18 2.76
CA LYS A 325 6.90 6.50 4.00
C LYS A 325 8.39 6.20 4.04
N VAL A 326 9.11 6.84 4.95
CA VAL A 326 10.48 6.45 5.29
C VAL A 326 10.44 5.11 6.03
N LEU A 327 11.27 4.15 5.61
CA LEU A 327 11.35 2.83 6.23
C LEU A 327 12.06 2.91 7.60
N PRO A 328 11.91 1.89 8.47
CA PRO A 328 12.50 1.91 9.79
C PRO A 328 14.03 2.02 9.72
N GLY A 329 14.65 2.65 10.72
CA GLY A 329 16.08 3.01 10.67
C GLY A 329 17.09 1.86 10.53
N HIS A 330 16.69 0.59 10.71
CA HIS A 330 17.53 -0.58 10.41
C HIS A 330 17.65 -0.84 8.90
N VAL A 331 16.64 -0.45 8.12
CA VAL A 331 16.64 -0.56 6.66
C VAL A 331 17.50 0.55 6.07
N LYS A 332 18.82 0.35 6.10
CA LYS A 332 19.81 1.27 5.53
C LYS A 332 19.82 1.28 4.01
N GLN A 333 19.44 0.16 3.41
CA GLN A 333 19.30 -0.02 1.98
C GLN A 333 18.30 -1.14 1.73
N ALA A 334 17.40 -0.95 0.77
CA ALA A 334 16.48 -1.95 0.30
C ALA A 334 16.98 -2.59 -1.00
N VAL A 335 16.72 -3.89 -1.14
CA VAL A 335 17.19 -4.75 -2.23
C VAL A 335 16.06 -5.06 -3.22
N GLY A 336 14.81 -5.12 -2.76
CA GLY A 336 13.66 -5.43 -3.63
C GLY A 336 12.32 -5.11 -2.99
N LEU A 337 11.27 -5.10 -3.80
CA LEU A 337 9.88 -4.81 -3.44
C LEU A 337 8.97 -5.78 -4.18
N ASP A 338 7.93 -6.25 -3.51
CA ASP A 338 6.79 -6.86 -4.17
C ASP A 338 5.49 -6.56 -3.43
N VAL A 339 4.37 -6.66 -4.15
CA VAL A 339 3.04 -6.34 -3.63
C VAL A 339 2.05 -7.44 -3.95
N CYS A 340 1.07 -7.62 -3.07
CA CYS A 340 -0.09 -8.48 -3.30
C CYS A 340 -1.36 -7.64 -3.13
N SER A 341 -2.08 -7.39 -4.21
CA SER A 341 -3.41 -6.77 -4.15
C SER A 341 -4.42 -7.83 -3.73
N LEU A 342 -5.12 -7.59 -2.62
CA LEU A 342 -6.24 -8.42 -2.19
C LEU A 342 -7.51 -8.04 -2.97
N ASP A 343 -8.58 -8.81 -2.77
CA ASP A 343 -9.85 -8.60 -3.44
C ASP A 343 -10.52 -7.29 -3.01
N ALA A 344 -11.23 -6.68 -3.95
CA ALA A 344 -12.05 -5.51 -3.67
C ALA A 344 -13.39 -5.93 -3.04
N ASP A 345 -13.94 -5.06 -2.20
CA ASP A 345 -15.34 -5.13 -1.78
C ASP A 345 -16.27 -4.57 -2.88
N LYS A 346 -17.58 -4.61 -2.60
CA LYS A 346 -18.62 -4.08 -3.50
C LYS A 346 -18.45 -2.60 -3.83
N ASP A 347 -17.79 -1.86 -2.96
CA ASP A 347 -17.56 -0.41 -3.09
C ASP A 347 -16.19 -0.13 -3.76
N GLY A 348 -15.52 -1.17 -4.26
CA GLY A 348 -14.21 -1.09 -4.92
C GLY A 348 -13.03 -0.90 -3.97
N ASN A 349 -13.26 -0.84 -2.66
CA ASN A 349 -12.16 -0.68 -1.71
C ASN A 349 -11.40 -2.00 -1.61
N LYS A 350 -10.07 -1.93 -1.57
CA LYS A 350 -9.20 -3.10 -1.41
C LYS A 350 -8.07 -2.84 -0.43
N GLN A 351 -7.37 -3.90 -0.03
CA GLN A 351 -6.14 -3.80 0.72
C GLN A 351 -4.98 -4.34 -0.12
N VAL A 352 -3.84 -3.67 -0.06
CA VAL A 352 -2.59 -4.14 -0.68
C VAL A 352 -1.59 -4.47 0.42
N VAL A 353 -0.98 -5.66 0.31
CA VAL A 353 0.12 -6.09 1.17
C VAL A 353 1.42 -5.77 0.45
N VAL A 354 2.36 -5.16 1.17
CA VAL A 354 3.63 -4.66 0.63
C VAL A 354 4.77 -5.32 1.42
N ALA A 355 5.71 -5.96 0.74
CA ALA A 355 6.89 -6.52 1.36
C ALA A 355 8.16 -5.95 0.73
N ILE A 356 9.14 -5.66 1.57
CA ILE A 356 10.40 -5.03 1.19
C ILE A 356 11.54 -5.94 1.61
N ALA A 357 12.43 -6.31 0.71
CA ALA A 357 13.65 -7.02 1.06
C ALA A 357 14.73 -5.99 1.45
N SER A 358 15.30 -6.11 2.64
CA SER A 358 16.32 -5.20 3.15
C SER A 358 17.72 -5.83 3.06
N HIS A 359 18.75 -4.99 2.95
CA HIS A 359 20.13 -5.44 2.90
C HIS A 359 20.57 -6.12 4.21
N ASP A 360 19.94 -5.79 5.35
CA ASP A 360 20.19 -6.44 6.65
C ASP A 360 19.44 -7.78 6.81
N ILE A 361 18.99 -8.38 5.70
CA ILE A 361 18.31 -9.70 5.66
C ILE A 361 16.98 -9.71 6.43
N SER A 362 16.39 -8.53 6.61
CA SER A 362 15.02 -8.38 7.12
C SER A 362 14.01 -8.13 6.00
N ILE A 363 12.76 -8.51 6.24
CA ILE A 363 11.61 -8.26 5.37
C ILE A 363 10.53 -7.51 6.15
N PRO A 364 10.54 -6.17 6.14
CA PRO A 364 9.41 -5.37 6.59
C PRO A 364 8.17 -5.62 5.72
N VAL A 365 7.04 -5.92 6.38
CA VAL A 365 5.75 -6.13 5.73
C VAL A 365 4.76 -5.07 6.20
N TYR A 366 4.11 -4.42 5.26
CA TYR A 366 3.10 -3.38 5.48
C TYR A 366 1.78 -3.75 4.82
N THR A 367 0.70 -3.20 5.33
CA THR A 367 -0.60 -3.16 4.65
C THR A 367 -0.97 -1.71 4.36
N ILE A 368 -1.69 -1.50 3.25
CA ILE A 368 -2.27 -0.23 2.90
C ILE A 368 -3.67 -0.43 2.34
N ASP A 369 -4.62 0.34 2.87
CA ASP A 369 -6.02 0.29 2.44
C ASP A 369 -6.24 1.32 1.33
N TYR A 370 -6.87 0.91 0.24
CA TYR A 370 -7.32 1.79 -0.84
C TYR A 370 -8.83 2.00 -0.74
N LYS A 371 -9.26 3.26 -0.81
CA LYS A 371 -10.67 3.66 -0.83
C LYS A 371 -11.05 4.09 -2.24
N SER A 372 -11.96 3.36 -2.89
CA SER A 372 -12.33 3.64 -4.28
C SER A 372 -13.11 4.94 -4.41
N ALA A 373 -14.05 5.20 -3.51
CA ALA A 373 -14.92 6.39 -3.57
C ALA A 373 -14.15 7.73 -3.59
N THR A 374 -12.94 7.74 -3.03
CA THR A 374 -12.10 8.96 -2.95
C THR A 374 -10.80 8.83 -3.74
N HIS A 375 -10.55 7.67 -4.37
CA HIS A 375 -9.27 7.35 -5.01
C HIS A 375 -8.07 7.61 -4.09
N THR A 376 -8.18 7.28 -2.79
CA THR A 376 -7.13 7.58 -1.80
C THR A 376 -6.59 6.35 -1.11
N PHE A 377 -5.32 6.44 -0.70
CA PHE A 377 -4.65 5.45 0.13
C PHE A 377 -4.60 5.86 1.60
N GLY A 378 -4.91 4.90 2.47
CA GLY A 378 -4.70 4.99 3.91
C GLY A 378 -3.21 5.05 4.29
N LYS A 379 -2.91 5.08 5.58
CA LYS A 379 -1.52 5.07 6.07
C LYS A 379 -0.90 3.69 5.85
N PHE A 380 0.41 3.64 5.59
CA PHE A 380 1.16 2.38 5.63
C PHE A 380 1.16 1.84 7.06
N LYS A 381 0.40 0.77 7.30
CA LYS A 381 0.33 0.09 8.59
C LYS A 381 1.38 -1.00 8.61
N ARG A 382 2.31 -0.96 9.57
CA ARG A 382 3.29 -2.03 9.73
C ARG A 382 2.56 -3.28 10.20
N PHE A 383 2.70 -4.37 9.46
CA PHE A 383 2.17 -5.66 9.86
C PHE A 383 3.21 -6.46 10.66
N THR A 384 4.40 -6.68 10.09
CA THR A 384 5.49 -7.36 10.81
C THR A 384 6.85 -6.99 10.20
N THR A 385 7.93 -7.49 10.80
CA THR A 385 9.26 -7.48 10.20
C THR A 385 9.86 -8.85 10.43
N LEU A 386 10.00 -9.63 9.36
CA LEU A 386 10.68 -10.92 9.39
C LEU A 386 12.18 -10.62 9.45
N ARG A 387 12.91 -11.18 10.41
CA ARG A 387 14.34 -10.94 10.60
C ARG A 387 15.12 -12.21 10.34
N ASP A 388 16.37 -12.04 9.89
CA ASP A 388 17.32 -13.14 9.72
C ASP A 388 16.73 -14.28 8.85
N VAL A 389 15.97 -13.91 7.81
CA VAL A 389 15.19 -14.84 6.97
C VAL A 389 16.12 -15.81 6.23
N HIS A 390 17.30 -15.33 5.85
CA HIS A 390 18.32 -16.07 5.12
C HIS A 390 19.69 -15.96 5.82
N PRO A 391 20.62 -16.89 5.55
CA PRO A 391 22.00 -16.78 6.03
C PRO A 391 22.82 -15.73 5.28
N GLN A 392 22.37 -15.33 4.08
CA GLN A 392 23.04 -14.35 3.22
C GLN A 392 22.01 -13.42 2.56
N THR A 393 22.48 -12.46 1.78
CA THR A 393 21.66 -11.42 1.14
C THR A 393 20.48 -11.99 0.35
N ILE A 394 19.33 -11.33 0.47
CA ILE A 394 18.10 -11.64 -0.28
C ILE A 394 18.30 -11.20 -1.73
N THR A 395 17.96 -12.05 -2.70
CA THR A 395 18.12 -11.80 -4.13
C THR A 395 16.79 -11.48 -4.81
N CYS A 396 15.70 -12.15 -4.43
CA CYS A 396 14.36 -11.92 -4.97
C CYS A 396 13.27 -12.07 -3.91
N LEU A 397 12.18 -11.32 -4.11
CA LEU A 397 10.97 -11.30 -3.30
C LEU A 397 9.74 -11.39 -4.21
N ARG A 398 8.84 -12.33 -3.95
CA ARG A 398 7.62 -12.54 -4.75
C ARG A 398 6.43 -12.93 -3.90
N PHE A 399 5.30 -12.26 -4.07
CA PHE A 399 4.02 -12.75 -3.56
C PHE A 399 3.39 -13.76 -4.52
N SER A 400 2.73 -14.77 -3.95
CA SER A 400 1.75 -15.56 -4.70
C SER A 400 0.57 -14.68 -5.09
N PRO A 401 0.06 -14.75 -6.33
CA PRO A 401 -1.16 -14.06 -6.71
C PRO A 401 -2.32 -14.44 -5.80
N PHE A 402 -3.05 -13.44 -5.32
CA PHE A 402 -4.29 -13.67 -4.60
C PHE A 402 -5.46 -13.61 -5.58
N HIS A 403 -6.23 -14.69 -5.61
CA HIS A 403 -7.47 -14.76 -6.36
C HIS A 403 -8.58 -15.04 -5.37
N SER A 404 -9.58 -14.14 -5.30
CA SER A 404 -10.71 -14.34 -4.40
C SER A 404 -11.28 -15.75 -4.57
N PRO A 405 -11.55 -16.48 -3.48
CA PRO A 405 -12.33 -17.70 -3.59
C PRO A 405 -13.72 -17.38 -4.15
N VAL A 406 -14.37 -18.41 -4.73
CA VAL A 406 -15.76 -18.29 -5.16
C VAL A 406 -16.59 -17.92 -3.93
N ARG A 407 -17.16 -16.70 -3.94
CA ARG A 407 -18.02 -16.23 -2.86
C ARG A 407 -19.37 -16.95 -2.99
N GLY A 408 -19.96 -17.36 -1.87
CA GLY A 408 -21.30 -17.94 -1.89
C GLY A 408 -22.32 -16.94 -2.46
N PRO A 409 -23.43 -17.40 -3.05
CA PRO A 409 -24.48 -16.49 -3.52
C PRO A 409 -24.95 -15.60 -2.37
N ALA A 410 -25.37 -14.38 -2.71
CA ALA A 410 -26.02 -13.49 -1.76
C ALA A 410 -27.15 -14.26 -1.04
N PRO A 411 -27.35 -14.06 0.28
CA PRO A 411 -28.42 -14.74 0.99
C PRO A 411 -29.75 -14.47 0.27
N GLU A 412 -30.44 -15.54 -0.14
CA GLU A 412 -31.77 -15.43 -0.73
C GLU A 412 -32.67 -14.71 0.28
N LEU A 413 -33.45 -13.74 -0.19
CA LEU A 413 -34.40 -13.01 0.66
C LEU A 413 -35.79 -13.63 0.47
N ASP A 414 -36.52 -13.82 1.56
CA ASP A 414 -37.94 -14.16 1.49
C ASP A 414 -38.75 -12.97 0.95
N ARG A 415 -40.04 -13.19 0.66
CA ARG A 415 -40.95 -12.12 0.17
C ARG A 415 -41.13 -10.96 1.16
N LYS A 416 -40.63 -11.08 2.39
CA LYS A 416 -40.68 -10.08 3.46
C LYS A 416 -39.32 -9.42 3.72
N GLY A 417 -38.29 -9.74 2.92
CA GLY A 417 -36.94 -9.18 3.06
C GLY A 417 -36.06 -9.84 4.13
N ASN A 418 -36.46 -11.00 4.68
CA ASN A 418 -35.63 -11.75 5.63
C ASN A 418 -34.70 -12.73 4.91
N GLN A 419 -33.50 -12.92 5.43
CA GLN A 419 -32.54 -13.86 4.86
C GLN A 419 -32.99 -15.32 5.04
N ILE A 420 -33.12 -16.04 3.92
CA ILE A 420 -33.33 -17.48 3.87
C ILE A 420 -31.97 -18.16 4.10
N PRO A 421 -31.85 -19.07 5.08
CA PRO A 421 -30.62 -19.82 5.31
C PRO A 421 -30.29 -20.69 4.09
N ALA A 422 -29.15 -20.43 3.45
CA ALA A 422 -28.67 -21.23 2.33
C ALA A 422 -28.48 -22.70 2.73
N LYS A 423 -28.95 -23.63 1.87
CA LYS A 423 -28.99 -25.08 2.15
C LYS A 423 -27.60 -25.74 2.29
N ASN A 424 -26.54 -25.10 1.80
CA ASN A 424 -25.13 -25.51 1.92
C ASN A 424 -24.21 -24.27 1.97
N PRO A 425 -23.94 -23.67 3.15
CA PRO A 425 -23.12 -22.48 3.23
C PRO A 425 -21.62 -22.83 3.11
N VAL A 426 -21.06 -22.73 1.90
CA VAL A 426 -19.60 -22.82 1.72
C VAL A 426 -18.99 -21.46 2.04
N HIS A 427 -18.68 -21.20 3.32
CA HIS A 427 -17.66 -20.19 3.63
C HIS A 427 -16.34 -20.73 3.10
N PRO A 428 -15.51 -19.97 2.35
CA PRO A 428 -14.32 -20.51 1.68
C PRO A 428 -13.20 -21.03 2.60
N GLY A 429 -13.45 -21.17 3.90
CA GLY A 429 -12.44 -21.41 4.92
C GLY A 429 -11.42 -20.27 5.03
N PRO A 430 -10.37 -20.47 5.83
CA PRO A 430 -9.25 -19.55 5.92
C PRO A 430 -8.52 -19.44 4.57
N GLN A 431 -8.23 -18.21 4.15
CA GLN A 431 -7.42 -17.93 2.97
C GLN A 431 -5.99 -17.57 3.36
N TYR A 432 -5.06 -17.73 2.42
CA TYR A 432 -3.65 -17.47 2.68
C TYR A 432 -2.99 -16.83 1.47
N ILE A 433 -2.06 -15.92 1.74
CA ILE A 433 -1.08 -15.47 0.75
C ILE A 433 0.30 -15.97 1.17
N LYS A 434 1.13 -16.25 0.17
CA LYS A 434 2.50 -16.70 0.35
C LYS A 434 3.45 -15.64 -0.16
N LEU A 435 4.53 -15.41 0.57
CA LEU A 435 5.65 -14.56 0.18
C LEU A 435 6.88 -15.46 0.06
N CYS A 436 7.39 -15.59 -1.15
CA CYS A 436 8.67 -16.21 -1.41
C CYS A 436 9.79 -15.18 -1.26
N SER A 437 10.84 -15.56 -0.53
CA SER A 437 12.13 -14.90 -0.54
C SER A 437 13.24 -15.90 -0.89
N THR A 438 14.21 -15.44 -1.66
CA THR A 438 15.35 -16.25 -2.11
C THR A 438 16.65 -15.55 -1.78
N SER A 439 17.74 -16.32 -1.69
CA SER A 439 19.05 -15.79 -1.31
C SER A 439 20.17 -16.44 -2.11
N ILE A 440 21.24 -15.66 -2.27
CA ILE A 440 22.52 -16.14 -2.78
C ILE A 440 23.14 -17.23 -1.88
N GLY A 441 22.70 -17.34 -0.62
CA GLY A 441 23.04 -18.43 0.29
C GLY A 441 22.18 -19.69 0.09
N ASN A 442 21.85 -20.01 -1.16
CA ASN A 442 21.14 -21.23 -1.61
C ASN A 442 19.79 -21.53 -0.95
N THR A 443 19.15 -20.55 -0.32
CA THR A 443 17.93 -20.80 0.49
C THR A 443 16.71 -20.16 -0.14
N VAL A 444 15.60 -20.89 -0.07
CA VAL A 444 14.26 -20.42 -0.44
C VAL A 444 13.38 -20.50 0.80
N VAL A 445 12.73 -19.40 1.15
CA VAL A 445 11.79 -19.33 2.27
C VAL A 445 10.43 -18.90 1.73
N VAL A 446 9.38 -19.60 2.16
CA VAL A 446 8.00 -19.25 1.85
C VAL A 446 7.25 -18.94 3.14
N ASP A 447 7.02 -17.66 3.39
CA ASP A 447 6.21 -17.16 4.48
C ASP A 447 4.73 -17.17 4.08
N THR A 448 3.87 -17.70 4.94
CA THR A 448 2.43 -17.83 4.72
C THR A 448 1.69 -16.95 5.71
N PHE A 449 0.88 -16.03 5.20
CA PHE A 449 0.09 -15.08 5.97
C PHE A 449 -1.38 -15.48 5.91
N ALA A 450 -2.02 -15.55 7.08
CA ALA A 450 -3.46 -15.81 7.16
C ALA A 450 -4.26 -14.56 6.77
N LEU A 451 -5.21 -14.74 5.86
CA LEU A 451 -6.18 -13.72 5.49
C LEU A 451 -7.53 -14.01 6.15
N LEU A 452 -8.16 -12.94 6.63
CA LEU A 452 -9.45 -12.98 7.28
C LEU A 452 -10.45 -12.12 6.52
N PRO A 453 -11.74 -12.51 6.46
CA PRO A 453 -12.78 -11.64 5.94
C PRO A 453 -12.85 -10.35 6.77
N SER A 454 -12.92 -9.19 6.10
CA SER A 454 -13.00 -7.88 6.77
C SER A 454 -14.24 -7.75 7.64
N GLN A 455 -15.34 -8.41 7.25
CA GLN A 455 -16.57 -8.48 8.01
C GLN A 455 -17.00 -9.96 8.04
N PRO A 456 -16.62 -10.73 9.07
CA PRO A 456 -16.89 -12.17 9.10
C PRO A 456 -18.38 -12.57 8.98
N ALA A 457 -19.30 -11.67 9.34
CA ALA A 457 -20.74 -11.88 9.17
C ALA A 457 -21.20 -11.69 7.72
N ASP A 458 -20.50 -10.87 6.93
CA ASP A 458 -20.78 -10.64 5.52
C ASP A 458 -20.00 -11.63 4.65
N ARG A 459 -20.74 -12.50 3.96
CA ARG A 459 -20.21 -13.55 3.08
C ARG A 459 -19.56 -12.99 1.81
N LEU A 460 -19.87 -11.75 1.47
CA LEU A 460 -19.31 -11.04 0.33
C LEU A 460 -18.16 -10.11 0.74
N SER A 461 -17.78 -10.11 2.02
CA SER A 461 -16.69 -9.25 2.50
C SER A 461 -15.36 -9.64 1.87
N ARG A 462 -14.57 -8.60 1.57
CA ARG A 462 -13.20 -8.75 1.08
C ARG A 462 -12.30 -9.39 2.13
N TYR A 463 -11.23 -10.04 1.68
CA TYR A 463 -10.18 -10.53 2.56
C TYR A 463 -9.17 -9.43 2.87
N VAL A 464 -8.70 -9.43 4.12
CA VAL A 464 -7.70 -8.49 4.63
C VAL A 464 -6.69 -9.24 5.50
N LEU A 465 -5.47 -8.74 5.51
CA LEU A 465 -4.43 -9.12 6.45
C LEU A 465 -4.58 -8.26 7.70
N LEU A 466 -5.26 -8.79 8.72
CA LEU A 466 -5.48 -8.11 9.99
C LEU A 466 -4.25 -8.21 10.88
N HIS A 467 -3.80 -7.08 11.42
CA HIS A 467 -2.73 -7.11 12.42
C HIS A 467 -3.28 -7.68 13.74
N PRO A 468 -2.55 -8.58 14.42
CA PRO A 468 -3.01 -9.17 15.68
C PRO A 468 -3.37 -8.14 16.76
N SER A 469 -2.70 -6.98 16.77
CA SER A 469 -3.04 -5.91 17.73
C SER A 469 -4.29 -5.12 17.39
N ASP A 470 -4.78 -5.17 16.14
CA ASP A 470 -6.01 -4.48 15.76
C ASP A 470 -7.23 -5.15 16.39
N GLU A 471 -7.25 -6.47 16.47
CA GLU A 471 -8.28 -7.22 17.17
C GLU A 471 -8.27 -6.90 18.68
N VAL A 472 -7.09 -6.89 19.29
CA VAL A 472 -6.93 -6.54 20.72
C VAL A 472 -7.36 -5.09 20.97
N ARG A 473 -6.96 -4.15 20.11
CA ARG A 473 -7.33 -2.74 20.23
C ARG A 473 -8.82 -2.51 20.04
N GLN A 474 -9.44 -3.16 19.05
CA GLN A 474 -10.89 -3.10 18.85
C GLN A 474 -11.63 -3.66 20.07
N ARG A 475 -11.24 -4.85 20.56
CA ARG A 475 -11.84 -5.45 21.76
C ARG A 475 -11.68 -4.57 23.00
N THR A 476 -10.51 -3.96 23.17
CA THR A 476 -10.25 -3.02 24.27
C THR A 476 -11.11 -1.76 24.14
N THR A 477 -11.22 -1.20 22.93
CA THR A 477 -12.03 0.00 22.66
C THR A 477 -13.52 -0.26 22.91
N TYR A 478 -14.06 -1.38 22.39
CA TYR A 478 -15.44 -1.78 22.68
C TYR A 478 -15.65 -2.07 24.16
N GLY A 479 -14.68 -2.70 24.83
CA GLY A 479 -14.73 -2.92 26.28
C GLY A 479 -14.80 -1.60 27.06
N ILE A 480 -14.02 -0.59 26.69
CA ILE A 480 -14.07 0.75 27.30
C ILE A 480 -15.42 1.43 27.04
N LEU A 481 -15.93 1.38 25.80
CA LEU A 481 -17.22 1.98 25.44
C LEU A 481 -18.40 1.33 26.17
N ILE A 482 -18.43 -0.01 26.22
CA ILE A 482 -19.45 -0.77 26.96
C ILE A 482 -19.33 -0.47 28.46
N GLY A 483 -18.11 -0.47 29.00
CA GLY A 483 -17.86 -0.13 30.40
C GLY A 483 -18.33 1.28 30.75
N PHE A 484 -18.07 2.26 29.88
CA PHE A 484 -18.57 3.63 30.03
C PHE A 484 -20.10 3.69 29.97
N ALA A 485 -20.73 3.00 29.01
CA ALA A 485 -22.19 2.93 28.91
C ALA A 485 -22.84 2.30 30.15
N VAL A 486 -22.26 1.21 30.68
CA VAL A 486 -22.71 0.57 31.93
C VAL A 486 -22.53 1.51 33.12
N LEU A 487 -21.41 2.24 33.21
CA LEU A 487 -21.18 3.23 34.27
C LEU A 487 -22.22 4.35 34.21
N VAL A 488 -22.47 4.92 33.03
CA VAL A 488 -23.49 5.96 32.84
C VAL A 488 -24.87 5.43 33.20
N PHE A 489 -25.22 4.21 32.77
CA PHE A 489 -26.48 3.57 33.12
C PHE A 489 -26.61 3.34 34.64
N ALA A 490 -25.55 2.89 35.31
CA ALA A 490 -25.53 2.70 36.76
C ALA A 490 -25.72 4.02 37.52
N ILE A 491 -25.10 5.12 37.06
CA ILE A 491 -25.29 6.46 37.64
C ILE A 491 -26.74 6.93 37.46
N LEU A 492 -27.31 6.75 36.27
CA LEU A 492 -28.72 7.10 35.99
C LEU A 492 -29.69 6.25 36.84
N LEU A 493 -29.42 4.96 36.97
CA LEU A 493 -30.20 4.05 37.80
C LEU A 493 -30.12 4.43 39.29
N GLN A 494 -28.91 4.72 39.79
CA GLN A 494 -28.70 5.22 41.15
C GLN A 494 -29.44 6.53 41.37
N SER A 495 -29.43 7.45 40.40
CA SER A 495 -30.19 8.72 40.48
C SER A 495 -31.71 8.49 40.55
N LEU A 496 -32.25 7.52 39.82
CA LEU A 496 -33.68 7.18 39.88
C LEU A 496 -34.07 6.60 41.25
N TYR A 497 -33.29 5.65 41.78
CA TYR A 497 -33.58 5.07 43.09
C TYR A 497 -33.29 6.00 44.27
N SER A 498 -32.37 6.96 44.11
CA SER A 498 -32.09 7.99 45.13
C SER A 498 -33.22 9.03 45.27
N SER A 499 -34.18 9.04 44.33
CA SER A 499 -35.32 9.96 44.35
C SER A 499 -36.59 9.39 44.99
N ASP A 500 -36.58 8.11 45.39
CA ASP A 500 -37.73 7.43 46.01
C ASP A 500 -37.54 7.33 47.54
N PRO A 501 -38.39 8.00 48.37
CA PRO A 501 -38.25 8.04 49.83
C PRO A 501 -38.38 6.68 50.54
N PHE A 502 -38.85 5.65 49.84
CA PHE A 502 -39.11 4.31 50.38
C PHE A 502 -38.25 3.20 49.77
N ALA A 503 -37.29 3.54 48.90
CA ALA A 503 -36.40 2.54 48.32
C ALA A 503 -35.40 2.01 49.37
N PRO A 504 -35.24 0.69 49.52
CA PRO A 504 -34.22 0.11 50.39
C PRO A 504 -32.84 0.61 49.97
N SER A 505 -31.96 0.84 50.93
CA SER A 505 -30.65 1.51 50.86
C SER A 505 -29.63 0.86 49.91
N PHE A 506 -29.91 0.86 48.61
CA PHE A 506 -28.99 0.49 47.53
C PHE A 506 -28.21 1.70 46.98
N ALA A 507 -28.45 2.90 47.51
CA ALA A 507 -27.93 4.17 46.99
C ALA A 507 -26.40 4.39 47.17
N ASP A 508 -25.68 3.49 47.85
CA ASP A 508 -24.28 3.69 48.25
C ASP A 508 -23.25 2.78 47.54
N ILE A 509 -23.60 2.16 46.40
CA ILE A 509 -22.68 1.19 45.75
C ILE A 509 -21.54 1.89 44.97
N ILE A 510 -21.73 3.12 44.50
CA ILE A 510 -20.70 3.89 43.78
C ILE A 510 -20.49 5.23 44.50
N PRO A 511 -19.33 5.48 45.13
CA PRO A 511 -19.04 6.75 45.79
C PRO A 511 -18.82 7.84 44.74
N LEU A 512 -19.88 8.58 44.42
CA LEU A 512 -19.80 9.77 43.58
C LEU A 512 -19.24 10.94 44.40
N PRO A 513 -18.37 11.81 43.83
CA PRO A 513 -17.92 13.02 44.51
C PRO A 513 -19.09 13.90 44.96
N ALA A 514 -18.99 14.52 46.13
CA ALA A 514 -20.07 15.31 46.74
C ALA A 514 -20.60 16.47 45.86
N SER A 515 -19.80 16.93 44.89
CA SER A 515 -20.20 17.93 43.89
C SER A 515 -21.22 17.38 42.89
N TRP A 516 -21.12 16.10 42.52
CA TRP A 516 -21.99 15.45 41.53
C TRP A 516 -23.32 14.98 42.14
N GLN A 517 -23.28 14.55 43.40
CA GLN A 517 -24.50 14.21 44.15
C GLN A 517 -25.43 15.43 44.27
N ARG A 518 -24.87 16.63 44.50
CA ARG A 518 -25.63 17.88 44.59
C ARG A 518 -26.32 18.26 43.28
N THR A 519 -25.68 18.01 42.13
CA THR A 519 -26.25 18.32 40.81
C THR A 519 -27.31 17.33 40.36
N LEU A 520 -27.20 16.05 40.74
CA LEU A 520 -28.16 15.00 40.36
C LEU A 520 -29.43 15.01 41.23
N ASN A 521 -29.34 15.43 42.49
CA ASN A 521 -30.48 15.47 43.43
C ASN A 521 -31.42 16.67 43.21
N HIS A 522 -31.13 17.56 42.26
CA HIS A 522 -31.97 18.72 41.91
C HIS A 522 -32.18 18.86 40.39
N PRO A 523 -32.94 17.96 39.74
CA PRO A 523 -33.17 18.02 38.30
C PRO A 523 -33.90 19.31 37.85
N ALA A 524 -34.69 19.93 38.75
CA ALA A 524 -35.39 21.19 38.48
C ALA A 524 -34.44 22.42 38.38
N SER A 525 -33.27 22.38 39.04
CA SER A 525 -32.31 23.49 39.01
C SER A 525 -31.56 23.59 37.68
N ILE A 526 -31.45 22.50 36.92
CA ILE A 526 -30.75 22.50 35.62
C ILE A 526 -31.63 23.17 34.57
N ALA A 527 -32.95 22.89 34.58
CA ALA A 527 -33.92 23.56 33.71
C ALA A 527 -34.09 25.06 34.05
N ASP A 528 -34.11 25.43 35.33
CA ASP A 528 -34.20 26.84 35.74
C ASP A 528 -32.90 27.62 35.47
N SER A 529 -31.73 26.97 35.54
CA SER A 529 -30.45 27.62 35.20
C SER A 529 -30.25 27.84 33.69
N MET A 530 -30.87 26.99 32.85
CA MET A 530 -30.90 27.17 31.39
C MET A 530 -32.02 28.10 30.92
N GLY A 531 -33.04 28.37 31.74
CA GLY A 531 -34.20 29.21 31.40
C GLY A 531 -34.09 30.70 31.77
N ARG A 532 -33.14 31.10 32.62
CA ARG A 532 -32.96 32.50 33.03
C ARG A 532 -31.48 32.90 33.11
N LYS A 533 -30.81 32.97 31.96
CA LYS A 533 -29.74 33.94 31.67
C LYS A 533 -29.45 33.85 30.18
N GLY A 534 -29.75 34.92 29.47
CA GLY A 534 -29.38 35.07 28.08
C GLY A 534 -27.89 34.82 27.88
N TRP A 535 -27.57 34.21 26.76
CA TRP A 535 -26.20 34.11 26.25
C TRP A 535 -25.53 35.49 26.22
N GLU A 536 -24.60 35.72 27.14
CA GLU A 536 -23.46 36.61 26.91
C GLU A 536 -22.18 35.76 26.94
N PRO A 537 -21.25 35.96 25.99
CA PRO A 537 -20.05 35.15 25.88
C PRO A 537 -19.03 35.53 26.96
N ILE A 538 -18.64 34.57 27.80
CA ILE A 538 -17.56 34.77 28.79
C ILE A 538 -16.21 34.75 28.04
N ALA A 539 -15.69 35.93 27.74
CA ALA A 539 -14.30 36.18 27.36
C ALA A 539 -13.39 36.49 28.57
N ASP A 540 -13.92 36.61 29.80
CA ASP A 540 -13.16 37.14 30.94
C ASP A 540 -13.10 36.19 32.16
N ALA A 541 -12.53 35.00 31.98
CA ALA A 541 -12.20 34.09 33.10
C ALA A 541 -10.70 33.79 33.21
N ALA A 542 -9.83 34.67 32.70
CA ALA A 542 -8.38 34.54 32.81
C ALA A 542 -7.73 35.52 33.82
N SER A 543 -8.49 36.34 34.55
CA SER A 543 -7.95 37.46 35.34
C SER A 543 -8.24 37.45 36.84
N SER A 544 -8.75 36.37 37.44
CA SER A 544 -9.07 36.35 38.88
C SER A 544 -8.59 35.11 39.65
N VAL A 545 -7.31 34.76 39.48
CA VAL A 545 -6.58 33.90 40.46
C VAL A 545 -5.26 34.56 40.84
N SER A 546 -5.38 35.63 41.63
CA SER A 546 -4.31 36.12 42.50
C SER A 546 -4.98 36.62 43.78
N SER A 547 -4.44 36.23 44.93
CA SER A 547 -5.05 36.20 46.28
C SER A 547 -6.07 35.05 46.42
N VAL A 548 -5.85 34.02 47.22
CA VAL A 548 -5.53 34.04 48.65
C VAL A 548 -4.70 32.80 49.01
N VAL A 549 -3.59 33.00 49.72
CA VAL A 549 -2.89 31.97 50.52
C VAL A 549 -3.33 32.19 51.98
N PRO A 550 -3.55 31.14 52.77
CA PRO A 550 -2.72 31.06 53.96
C PRO A 550 -2.07 29.69 54.18
N ASP A 551 -0.76 29.79 54.37
CA ASP A 551 0.16 28.95 55.13
C ASP A 551 -0.44 27.99 56.17
N ALA A 552 -0.13 26.71 55.99
CA ALA A 552 0.39 25.86 57.07
C ALA A 552 1.34 24.82 56.44
N ALA A 553 2.63 25.09 56.61
CA ALA A 553 3.74 24.30 56.09
C ALA A 553 4.02 23.03 56.90
N SER A 554 4.93 22.22 56.33
CA SER A 554 5.59 21.00 56.82
C SER A 554 4.76 19.72 56.61
N SER A 555 5.15 18.77 55.74
CA SER A 555 6.50 18.26 55.51
C SER A 555 6.58 17.38 54.24
N ALA A 556 7.79 17.25 53.69
CA ALA A 556 8.29 16.29 52.68
C ALA A 556 8.43 16.80 51.23
N SER A 557 9.64 17.27 51.00
CA SER A 557 10.32 17.65 49.77
C SER A 557 10.51 16.53 48.73
N SER A 558 10.63 16.99 47.48
CA SER A 558 11.51 16.49 46.38
C SER A 558 10.86 15.73 45.20
N ALA A 559 10.11 16.44 44.36
CA ALA A 559 10.01 16.20 42.90
C ALA A 559 9.22 17.35 42.22
N GLY A 560 9.82 18.53 42.02
CA GLY A 560 9.05 19.71 41.57
C GLY A 560 9.68 20.61 40.50
N SER A 561 10.93 20.39 40.10
CA SER A 561 11.63 21.32 39.20
C SER A 561 11.55 20.98 37.71
N SER A 562 10.93 19.87 37.29
CA SER A 562 10.72 19.54 35.86
C SER A 562 9.31 19.84 35.34
N ALA A 563 8.34 20.14 36.21
CA ALA A 563 6.95 20.40 35.80
C ALA A 563 6.69 21.89 35.48
N ALA A 564 7.45 22.82 36.06
CA ALA A 564 7.23 24.26 35.88
C ALA A 564 7.71 24.81 34.52
N SER A 565 8.52 24.06 33.76
CA SER A 565 8.84 24.39 32.36
C SER A 565 7.81 23.81 31.38
N ALA A 566 7.11 22.74 31.75
CA ALA A 566 6.07 22.12 30.93
C ALA A 566 4.74 22.91 30.95
N VAL A 567 4.42 23.59 32.06
CA VAL A 567 3.16 24.33 32.21
C VAL A 567 3.14 25.67 31.45
N ARG A 568 4.29 26.26 31.10
CA ARG A 568 4.33 27.46 30.26
C ARG A 568 4.10 27.22 28.76
N SER A 569 4.08 25.96 28.31
CA SER A 569 3.86 25.62 26.89
C SER A 569 2.44 25.13 26.57
N ALA A 570 1.54 25.07 27.56
CA ALA A 570 0.22 24.42 27.45
C ALA A 570 -0.98 25.39 27.46
N ALA A 571 -0.77 26.66 27.13
CA ALA A 571 -1.83 27.68 27.07
C ALA A 571 -2.05 28.24 25.64
N ALA A 572 -2.14 27.35 24.66
CA ALA A 572 -2.76 27.67 23.36
C ALA A 572 -4.00 26.77 23.24
N ALA A 573 -5.19 27.38 23.14
CA ALA A 573 -6.43 26.66 22.89
C ALA A 573 -6.30 25.76 21.63
N PRO A 574 -6.97 24.60 21.57
CA PRO A 574 -6.88 23.72 20.41
C PRO A 574 -7.53 24.40 19.20
N SER A 575 -6.72 24.85 18.24
CA SER A 575 -7.19 25.28 16.92
C SER A 575 -7.67 24.03 16.16
N ALA A 576 -8.99 23.89 15.97
CA ALA A 576 -9.55 22.76 15.22
C ALA A 576 -8.97 22.72 13.80
N LYS A 577 -8.36 21.60 13.41
CA LYS A 577 -7.80 21.45 12.06
C LYS A 577 -8.91 21.33 11.03
N ILE A 578 -8.70 21.88 9.84
CA ILE A 578 -9.67 21.83 8.74
C ILE A 578 -9.98 20.37 8.34
N ALA A 579 -8.95 19.51 8.37
CA ALA A 579 -9.11 18.08 8.09
C ALA A 579 -10.03 17.38 9.10
N ASP A 580 -9.92 17.70 10.39
CA ASP A 580 -10.75 17.09 11.45
C ASP A 580 -12.22 17.54 11.34
N LEU A 581 -12.46 18.80 10.95
CA LEU A 581 -13.81 19.33 10.73
C LEU A 581 -14.48 18.70 9.50
N LEU A 582 -13.72 18.45 8.44
CA LEU A 582 -14.20 17.72 7.26
C LEU A 582 -14.48 16.25 7.61
N ASP A 583 -13.60 15.58 8.35
CA ASP A 583 -13.76 14.17 8.76
C ASP A 583 -14.96 13.96 9.71
N MET A 584 -15.23 14.90 10.63
CA MET A 584 -16.40 14.82 11.53
C MET A 584 -17.74 14.99 10.79
N HIS A 585 -17.79 15.75 9.70
CA HIS A 585 -19.00 15.93 8.90
C HIS A 585 -19.41 14.65 8.17
N PHE A 586 -18.46 13.88 7.64
CA PHE A 586 -18.75 12.62 6.94
C PHE A 586 -19.03 11.43 7.87
N ALA A 587 -18.90 11.60 9.19
CA ALA A 587 -19.00 10.52 10.18
C ALA A 587 -20.34 10.45 10.93
N LEU A 588 -21.25 11.43 10.76
CA LEU A 588 -22.53 11.45 11.48
C LEU A 588 -23.70 10.95 10.59
N PRO A 589 -24.47 9.93 11.03
CA PRO A 589 -25.63 9.46 10.31
C PRO A 589 -26.84 10.37 10.60
N GLY A 590 -27.32 11.12 9.59
CA GLY A 590 -28.59 11.86 9.69
C GLY A 590 -28.65 13.27 9.08
N GLY A 591 -27.70 13.70 8.25
CA GLY A 591 -27.78 14.99 7.55
C GLY A 591 -28.64 14.93 6.29
N SER A 592 -29.67 15.78 6.20
CA SER A 592 -30.60 15.89 5.08
C SER A 592 -29.95 16.32 3.75
N ALA A 593 -30.61 15.92 2.65
CA ALA A 593 -30.27 16.11 1.25
C ALA A 593 -29.97 17.56 0.80
N SER A 594 -28.69 17.93 0.75
CA SER A 594 -28.02 18.57 -0.39
C SER A 594 -26.51 18.52 -0.12
N GLU A 595 -25.82 17.56 -0.75
CA GLU A 595 -24.40 17.26 -0.44
C GLU A 595 -23.41 18.26 -1.06
N GLU A 596 -23.88 19.23 -1.85
CA GLU A 596 -23.05 20.23 -2.52
C GLU A 596 -23.00 21.60 -1.79
N ASP A 597 -23.87 21.86 -0.80
CA ASP A 597 -24.06 23.24 -0.29
C ASP A 597 -23.33 23.56 1.01
N LYS A 598 -22.77 22.59 1.74
CA LYS A 598 -22.13 22.86 3.06
C LYS A 598 -20.62 22.92 2.96
N ALA A 599 -20.04 24.09 3.28
CA ALA A 599 -18.60 24.32 3.25
C ALA A 599 -18.04 24.75 4.62
N VAL A 600 -16.74 24.52 4.79
CA VAL A 600 -15.97 25.13 5.88
C VAL A 600 -15.67 26.58 5.50
N ILE A 601 -16.14 27.53 6.30
CA ILE A 601 -15.98 28.97 6.08
C ILE A 601 -14.86 29.47 6.99
N ILE A 602 -13.86 30.11 6.40
CA ILE A 602 -12.74 30.73 7.11
C ILE A 602 -12.83 32.24 6.96
N ARG A 603 -12.99 32.92 8.09
CA ARG A 603 -13.05 34.38 8.20
C ARG A 603 -11.78 34.93 8.83
N ASP A 604 -11.25 35.98 8.21
CA ASP A 604 -10.24 36.83 8.83
C ASP A 604 -10.91 38.01 9.54
N ASN A 605 -10.83 38.04 10.88
CA ASN A 605 -11.44 39.08 11.70
C ASN A 605 -10.52 40.31 11.92
N GLY A 606 -9.30 40.32 11.37
CA GLY A 606 -8.40 41.48 11.41
C GLY A 606 -7.76 41.80 12.77
N GLU A 607 -8.11 41.09 13.84
CA GLU A 607 -7.49 41.22 15.17
C GLU A 607 -6.62 40.00 15.50
N GLY A 608 -5.32 40.13 15.31
CA GLY A 608 -4.32 39.13 15.71
C GLY A 608 -4.15 37.94 14.75
N LYS A 609 -3.50 36.87 15.24
CA LYS A 609 -3.17 35.65 14.49
C LYS A 609 -4.34 34.64 14.39
N ALA A 610 -5.52 34.96 14.91
CA ALA A 610 -6.64 34.03 15.03
C ALA A 610 -7.57 34.13 13.81
N LEU A 611 -7.79 33.00 13.13
CA LEU A 611 -8.79 32.86 12.08
C LEU A 611 -10.07 32.27 12.69
N ALA A 612 -11.23 32.81 12.32
CA ALA A 612 -12.50 32.24 12.73
C ALA A 612 -12.92 31.16 11.72
N VAL A 613 -13.08 29.93 12.19
CA VAL A 613 -13.49 28.78 11.38
C VAL A 613 -14.90 28.35 11.81
N SER A 614 -15.84 28.34 10.86
CA SER A 614 -17.24 27.96 11.09
C SER A 614 -17.75 27.06 9.96
N MET A 615 -18.74 26.22 10.23
CA MET A 615 -19.43 25.44 9.18
C MET A 615 -20.76 26.10 8.82
N GLY A 616 -21.07 26.18 7.54
CA GLY A 616 -22.30 26.77 7.03
C GLY A 616 -22.58 26.44 5.56
N ASP A 617 -23.68 26.96 5.05
CA ASP A 617 -24.04 26.86 3.64
C ASP A 617 -23.22 27.86 2.81
N ALA A 618 -22.48 27.38 1.81
CA ALA A 618 -21.57 28.15 0.98
C ALA A 618 -22.31 29.18 0.10
N GLU A 619 -23.46 28.82 -0.46
CA GLU A 619 -24.24 29.70 -1.32
C GLU A 619 -25.02 30.74 -0.50
N ALA A 620 -25.57 30.33 0.64
CA ALA A 620 -26.23 31.25 1.57
C ALA A 620 -25.22 32.27 2.13
N TYR A 621 -23.99 31.84 2.41
CA TYR A 621 -22.93 32.71 2.90
C TYR A 621 -22.38 33.67 1.83
N LYS A 622 -22.21 33.21 0.58
CA LYS A 622 -21.84 34.09 -0.55
C LYS A 622 -22.89 35.19 -0.83
N LYS A 623 -24.17 34.92 -0.57
CA LYS A 623 -25.24 35.94 -0.63
C LYS A 623 -25.17 36.96 0.52
N GLN A 624 -24.55 36.59 1.64
CA GLN A 624 -24.37 37.44 2.83
C GLN A 624 -23.08 38.27 2.77
N ASP A 625 -22.03 37.74 2.13
CA ASP A 625 -20.74 38.40 1.94
C ASP A 625 -20.26 38.23 0.48
N GLU A 626 -20.49 39.26 -0.34
CA GLU A 626 -20.14 39.27 -1.77
C GLU A 626 -18.63 39.11 -2.05
N ARG A 627 -17.78 39.18 -1.02
CA ARG A 627 -16.32 39.03 -1.13
C ARG A 627 -15.82 37.63 -0.78
N ALA A 628 -16.71 36.69 -0.45
CA ALA A 628 -16.35 35.32 -0.14
C ALA A 628 -16.03 34.52 -1.42
N GLN A 629 -14.85 33.93 -1.49
CA GLN A 629 -14.34 33.22 -2.68
C GLN A 629 -13.89 31.80 -2.34
N HIS A 630 -14.08 30.87 -3.27
CA HIS A 630 -13.48 29.53 -3.17
C HIS A 630 -12.00 29.55 -3.47
N TRP A 631 -11.28 28.52 -3.03
CA TRP A 631 -9.84 28.37 -3.27
C TRP A 631 -9.43 28.52 -4.74
N HIS A 632 -10.25 28.04 -5.68
CA HIS A 632 -9.97 28.11 -7.11
C HIS A 632 -10.23 29.49 -7.74
N GLU A 633 -11.01 30.35 -7.07
CA GLU A 633 -11.35 31.71 -7.49
C GLU A 633 -10.31 32.74 -7.01
N LEU A 634 -9.42 32.35 -6.08
CA LEU A 634 -8.34 33.18 -5.57
C LEU A 634 -7.17 33.28 -6.56
N SER A 635 -6.54 34.46 -6.64
CA SER A 635 -5.27 34.64 -7.36
C SER A 635 -4.10 33.94 -6.64
N GLU A 636 -3.00 33.67 -7.36
CA GLU A 636 -1.84 32.97 -6.80
C GLU A 636 -1.21 33.70 -5.59
N GLN A 637 -1.18 35.04 -5.61
CA GLN A 637 -0.70 35.85 -4.49
C GLN A 637 -1.62 35.75 -3.26
N GLN A 638 -2.94 35.65 -3.47
CA GLN A 638 -3.92 35.43 -2.40
C GLN A 638 -3.80 34.02 -1.81
N LYS A 639 -3.61 33.00 -2.65
CA LYS A 639 -3.38 31.61 -2.21
C LYS A 639 -2.13 31.47 -1.37
N GLU A 640 -1.03 32.13 -1.74
CA GLU A 640 0.22 32.12 -0.96
C GLU A 640 0.04 32.80 0.41
N THR A 641 -0.70 33.91 0.45
CA THR A 641 -1.02 34.62 1.70
C THR A 641 -1.89 33.78 2.63
N TRP A 642 -2.91 33.11 2.08
CA TRP A 642 -3.78 32.21 2.84
C TRP A 642 -3.02 30.96 3.33
N ARG A 643 -2.14 30.37 2.50
CA ARG A 643 -1.25 29.27 2.93
C ARG A 643 -0.47 29.66 4.17
N LYS A 644 0.22 30.81 4.14
CA LYS A 644 1.03 31.29 5.26
C LYS A 644 0.19 31.48 6.52
N ARG A 645 -1.01 32.07 6.39
CA ARG A 645 -1.89 32.34 7.53
C ARG A 645 -2.53 31.09 8.13
N LEU A 646 -2.92 30.12 7.30
CA LEU A 646 -3.48 28.86 7.78
C LEU A 646 -2.44 28.00 8.51
N VAL A 647 -1.18 28.06 8.08
CA VAL A 647 -0.04 27.46 8.79
C VAL A 647 0.24 28.21 10.10
N ASP A 648 0.30 29.54 10.05
CA ASP A 648 0.57 30.39 11.22
C ASP A 648 -0.53 30.27 12.30
N ALA A 649 -1.77 30.01 11.89
CA ALA A 649 -2.93 29.81 12.77
C ALA A 649 -3.14 28.34 13.18
N GLY A 650 -2.31 27.39 12.71
CA GLY A 650 -2.37 25.98 13.10
C GLY A 650 -3.55 25.18 12.56
N HIS A 651 -4.32 25.72 11.61
CA HIS A 651 -5.52 25.09 11.04
C HIS A 651 -5.23 24.17 9.84
N TRP A 652 -4.05 24.28 9.23
CA TRP A 652 -3.61 23.48 8.08
C TRP A 652 -2.09 23.28 8.09
N THR A 653 -1.60 22.14 7.61
CA THR A 653 -0.17 21.90 7.41
C THR A 653 0.15 21.55 5.95
N VAL A 654 1.36 21.88 5.49
CA VAL A 654 1.80 21.61 4.10
C VAL A 654 1.74 20.11 3.76
N GLU A 655 1.84 19.23 4.76
CA GLU A 655 1.72 17.77 4.62
C GLU A 655 0.29 17.27 4.32
N GLU A 656 -0.73 18.08 4.65
CA GLU A 656 -2.16 17.73 4.47
C GLU A 656 -2.64 17.99 3.02
N GLY A 657 -1.89 18.76 2.23
CA GLY A 657 -2.13 18.99 0.80
C GLY A 657 -3.20 20.06 0.52
N GLU A 658 -3.12 20.67 -0.68
CA GLU A 658 -4.01 21.77 -1.09
C GLU A 658 -5.41 21.30 -1.52
N THR A 659 -5.62 19.99 -1.69
CA THR A 659 -6.92 19.41 -2.06
C THR A 659 -7.97 19.65 -0.99
N ILE A 660 -7.56 19.69 0.28
CA ILE A 660 -8.44 19.96 1.43
C ILE A 660 -8.98 21.39 1.38
N LEU A 661 -8.22 22.34 0.82
CA LEU A 661 -8.61 23.75 0.73
C LEU A 661 -9.66 24.02 -0.34
N LYS A 662 -9.86 23.08 -1.30
CA LYS A 662 -10.86 23.23 -2.36
C LYS A 662 -12.30 23.20 -1.85
N GLY A 663 -12.54 22.54 -0.72
CA GLY A 663 -13.85 22.50 -0.02
C GLY A 663 -14.08 23.66 0.97
N VAL A 664 -13.23 24.69 0.92
CA VAL A 664 -13.23 25.81 1.88
C VAL A 664 -13.59 27.12 1.18
N VAL A 665 -14.40 27.95 1.85
CA VAL A 665 -14.75 29.31 1.43
C VAL A 665 -13.99 30.32 2.29
N PHE A 666 -13.31 31.26 1.64
CA PHE A 666 -12.47 32.27 2.27
C PHE A 666 -13.14 33.63 2.19
N SER A 667 -13.28 34.35 3.31
CA SER A 667 -13.73 35.75 3.29
C SER A 667 -12.77 36.68 4.05
N SER A 668 -12.46 37.82 3.43
CA SER A 668 -11.46 38.79 3.92
C SER A 668 -12.09 40.16 4.21
N TRP A 669 -11.79 40.75 5.37
CA TRP A 669 -12.17 42.12 5.71
C TRP A 669 -11.36 43.19 4.93
N ALA A 670 -11.99 44.35 4.76
CA ALA A 670 -11.74 45.47 3.83
C ALA A 670 -10.37 46.19 3.81
N GLY A 671 -9.28 45.60 4.34
CA GLY A 671 -7.97 46.27 4.40
C GLY A 671 -7.01 46.02 3.22
N PHE A 672 -7.27 45.00 2.39
CA PHE A 672 -6.26 44.50 1.45
C PHE A 672 -6.34 45.11 0.04
N VAL A 673 -7.54 45.44 -0.46
CA VAL A 673 -7.69 46.06 -1.79
C VAL A 673 -7.16 47.50 -1.81
N GLY A 674 -7.10 48.17 -0.65
CA GLY A 674 -6.56 49.52 -0.52
C GLY A 674 -5.02 49.61 -0.45
N ARG A 675 -4.31 48.56 -0.01
CA ARG A 675 -2.84 48.60 0.10
C ARG A 675 -2.13 48.16 -1.18
N VAL A 676 -2.69 47.21 -1.92
CA VAL A 676 -2.12 46.80 -3.22
C VAL A 676 -2.30 47.90 -4.28
N ALA A 677 -3.40 48.66 -4.24
CA ALA A 677 -3.57 49.84 -5.09
C ALA A 677 -2.65 51.02 -4.70
N GLY A 678 -2.23 51.10 -3.43
CA GLY A 678 -1.37 52.18 -2.92
C GLY A 678 0.13 52.00 -3.18
N GLU A 679 0.62 50.76 -3.30
CA GLU A 679 2.03 50.49 -3.61
C GLU A 679 2.37 50.65 -5.10
N VAL A 680 1.40 50.46 -6.00
CA VAL A 680 1.60 50.67 -7.45
C VAL A 680 1.65 52.16 -7.83
N ILE A 681 1.12 53.06 -6.99
CA ILE A 681 1.16 54.52 -7.22
C ILE A 681 2.42 55.19 -6.63
N ARG A 682 3.27 54.42 -5.92
CA ARG A 682 4.49 54.97 -5.28
C ARG A 682 5.82 54.57 -5.95
N GLU A 683 5.74 53.78 -7.02
CA GLU A 683 6.88 53.44 -7.90
C GLU A 683 6.68 53.85 -9.38
N LEU A 684 5.80 54.83 -9.61
CA LEU A 684 5.84 55.72 -10.79
C LEU A 684 6.20 57.12 -10.31
#